data_AF-A0A2E0U415-F1
#
_entry.id   AF-A0A2E0U415-F1
#
_cell.length_a   1.000
_cell.length_b   1.000
_cell.length_c   1.000
_cell.angle_alpha   90.00
_cell.angle_beta   90.00
_cell.angle_gamma   90.00
#
_symmetry.space_group_name_H-M   'P 1'
#
loop_
_entity.id
_entity.type
_entity.pdbx_description
1 polymer ?
#
loop_
_entity_poly.entity_id
_entity_poly.type
_entity_poly.pdbx_seq_one_letter_code
_entity_poly.pdbx_strand_id
1 'polypeptide(L)'
;MSNFGLLQCQIEEIAVAKPDHALVGSLPSLNDQQIKRYEKSVVGRTERIWKQGAILGEGSKLLESAETFWGKLNQFATPESQNLAERFNRLLFRAWYNVWRAKDFTIERFEKECPDLSSNSVSALSIRRMQSRAFKYRGASFSRIHQPPFDPTTLEPIFQRKPIDDFKSSSFGSEFLNGAIILENSSTFYDLFQHARGSKLDHCYILNMDQLPVNQLGQSWIANSGQQPALMLAKDCVFEDSLTLSANSKSKILLKNFSGTRFNSDFYANQRQLTPDEIDFQISFYVGRSLHFPALTAGQSYNLECARQLGSIHIRASNNCSICLKNSQCDLSLEGTERLARFDVKIEKSNGELLNFASGNSRTLQIRECQYSSVTLKLASERTVISDSMLGSPQSLPVQFTGTQAELIIERVQFKNSVSISPGTLANFCVQECCFCGDVIAKDIQFDGEVCFKGGDKPNVIHGGVDFSSATLDQDKYRFSKRVDFEKTQFFGDADFSNRKFNGRTSFDLCTFHSVPNFHGAELHQDTSFRAAEFNWKEKLEIHVSPLKVAKQFRADGRLELEMWKSSVRAKLWPGPATILDRWLEPLMRTRLSISAYKHSIVHPVAQPKTFAAENARVNRNNEALGRIERAFRTLRQAMEKHNASDQAAIFHLNEMRARHARIGDGSVARSEKWMGILYDWMSDYGASFLKPIRRFFMLMVLMTGVYALLAYLAGIQDVYARAYVSTSFLAMVRPWFQLNPSFSRVDIVDEVDTSSELIASLLREVEPCFLAISTFHSLLAAILIFLTLLAIRRKFQLS
;
A
#
# COMPACT_ATOMS: atom_id res chain seq x y z
N MET A 1 41.11 10.10 -1.04
CA MET A 1 40.25 9.00 -1.55
C MET A 1 41.11 7.96 -2.29
N SER A 2 42.04 7.32 -1.59
CA SER A 2 42.90 6.24 -2.12
C SER A 2 42.79 4.93 -1.33
N ASN A 3 41.93 4.86 -0.30
CA ASN A 3 41.81 3.70 0.60
C ASN A 3 40.49 2.91 0.45
N PHE A 4 39.62 3.24 -0.51
CA PHE A 4 38.36 2.50 -0.72
C PHE A 4 38.53 1.25 -1.61
N GLY A 5 39.56 1.19 -2.44
CA GLY A 5 39.90 -0.01 -3.24
C GLY A 5 40.57 -1.12 -2.40
N LEU A 6 41.19 -0.79 -1.28
CA LEU A 6 41.90 -1.75 -0.41
C LEU A 6 40.96 -2.65 0.40
N LEU A 7 39.75 -2.19 0.72
CA LEU A 7 38.77 -2.96 1.51
C LEU A 7 38.02 -4.01 0.67
N GLN A 8 37.88 -3.80 -0.64
CA GLN A 8 37.24 -4.77 -1.53
C GLN A 8 38.20 -5.92 -1.90
N CYS A 9 39.50 -5.64 -2.04
CA CYS A 9 40.52 -6.69 -2.19
C CYS A 9 40.70 -7.55 -0.93
N GLN A 10 40.65 -6.98 0.29
CA GLN A 10 40.86 -7.76 1.52
C GLN A 10 39.72 -8.74 1.85
N ILE A 11 38.50 -8.53 1.33
CA ILE A 11 37.37 -9.43 1.55
C ILE A 11 37.44 -10.66 0.61
N GLU A 12 37.98 -10.50 -0.60
CA GLU A 12 38.28 -11.63 -1.49
C GLU A 12 39.51 -12.42 -1.03
N GLU A 13 40.52 -11.75 -0.44
CA GLU A 13 41.71 -12.40 0.11
C GLU A 13 41.43 -13.24 1.38
N ILE A 14 40.49 -12.82 2.23
CA ILE A 14 40.10 -13.58 3.44
C ILE A 14 39.20 -14.79 3.09
N ALA A 15 38.51 -14.77 1.94
CA ALA A 15 37.69 -15.89 1.48
C ALA A 15 38.47 -16.93 0.65
N VAL A 16 39.71 -16.64 0.21
CA VAL A 16 40.55 -17.54 -0.61
C VAL A 16 41.99 -17.65 -0.08
N ALA A 17 42.20 -17.55 1.23
CA ALA A 17 43.44 -18.02 1.84
C ALA A 17 43.41 -19.57 1.93
N LYS A 18 43.78 -20.26 0.85
CA LYS A 18 44.18 -21.67 0.93
C LYS A 18 45.52 -21.71 1.69
N PRO A 19 45.63 -22.42 2.82
CA PRO A 19 46.94 -22.64 3.42
C PRO A 19 47.78 -23.50 2.47
N ASP A 20 49.05 -23.17 2.32
CA ASP A 20 50.02 -23.93 1.53
C ASP A 20 49.88 -25.44 1.80
N HIS A 21 49.60 -26.20 0.74
CA HIS A 21 49.23 -27.62 0.79
C HIS A 21 50.38 -28.58 1.16
N ALA A 22 51.49 -28.08 1.68
CA ALA A 22 52.63 -28.90 2.08
C ALA A 22 52.73 -28.94 3.62
N LEU A 23 52.41 -30.10 4.21
CA LEU A 23 52.51 -30.48 5.64
C LEU A 23 51.30 -30.17 6.56
N VAL A 24 50.06 -30.37 6.11
CA VAL A 24 48.92 -30.46 7.04
C VAL A 24 48.73 -31.91 7.48
N GLY A 25 49.31 -32.27 8.63
CA GLY A 25 48.88 -33.45 9.36
C GLY A 25 47.36 -33.38 9.60
N SER A 26 46.66 -34.51 9.46
CA SER A 26 45.21 -34.59 9.54
C SER A 26 44.68 -33.81 10.75
N LEU A 27 44.01 -32.68 10.50
CA LEU A 27 43.39 -31.91 11.57
C LEU A 27 42.41 -32.82 12.33
N PRO A 28 42.40 -32.78 13.68
CA PRO A 28 41.51 -33.64 14.44
C PRO A 28 40.04 -33.31 14.14
N SER A 29 39.19 -34.33 13.99
CA SER A 29 37.74 -34.14 13.89
C SER A 29 37.09 -34.13 15.28
N LEU A 30 36.03 -33.34 15.47
CA LEU A 30 35.27 -33.33 16.72
C LEU A 30 34.36 -34.57 16.86
N ASN A 31 34.33 -35.16 18.06
CA ASN A 31 33.34 -36.17 18.41
C ASN A 31 31.98 -35.56 18.81
N ASP A 32 30.93 -36.37 18.90
CA ASP A 32 29.57 -35.93 19.21
C ASP A 32 29.45 -35.13 20.52
N GLN A 33 30.15 -35.58 21.58
CA GLN A 33 30.12 -34.90 22.87
C GLN A 33 30.78 -33.52 22.81
N GLN A 34 31.87 -33.38 22.06
CA GLN A 34 32.51 -32.09 21.83
C GLN A 34 31.59 -31.16 21.03
N ILE A 35 30.97 -31.65 19.95
CA ILE A 35 30.01 -30.87 19.15
C ILE A 35 28.86 -30.37 20.04
N LYS A 36 28.27 -31.22 20.89
CA LYS A 36 27.21 -30.81 21.83
C LYS A 36 27.67 -29.72 22.81
N ARG A 37 28.90 -29.82 23.33
CA ARG A 37 29.47 -28.79 24.22
C ARG A 37 29.65 -27.46 23.49
N TYR A 38 30.16 -27.48 22.26
CA TYR A 38 30.34 -26.28 21.44
C TYR A 38 29.00 -25.68 20.99
N GLU A 39 27.99 -26.49 20.67
CA GLU A 39 26.63 -26.04 20.37
C GLU A 39 26.01 -25.27 21.54
N LYS A 40 26.13 -25.78 22.77
CA LYS A 40 25.67 -25.06 23.98
C LYS A 40 26.45 -23.75 24.17
N SER A 41 27.76 -23.78 23.91
CA SER A 41 28.65 -22.63 24.05
C SER A 41 28.37 -21.52 23.03
N VAL A 42 28.02 -21.87 21.78
CA VAL A 42 27.73 -20.90 20.72
C VAL A 42 26.41 -20.20 20.96
N VAL A 43 25.37 -20.92 21.43
CA VAL A 43 24.06 -20.34 21.77
C VAL A 43 24.18 -19.31 22.89
N GLY A 44 24.91 -19.64 23.97
CA GLY A 44 25.15 -18.69 25.06
C GLY A 44 25.98 -17.46 24.66
N ARG A 45 26.78 -17.53 23.59
CA ARG A 45 27.45 -16.34 23.00
C ARG A 45 26.48 -15.53 22.16
N THR A 46 25.69 -16.19 21.30
CA THR A 46 24.65 -15.55 20.49
C THR A 46 23.73 -14.72 21.39
N GLU A 47 23.18 -15.30 22.46
CA GLU A 47 22.31 -14.54 23.37
C GLU A 47 22.99 -13.30 23.98
N ARG A 48 24.27 -13.39 24.37
CA ARG A 48 25.00 -12.25 24.95
C ARG A 48 25.24 -11.14 23.92
N ILE A 49 25.66 -11.51 22.71
CA ILE A 49 25.90 -10.57 21.60
C ILE A 49 24.60 -9.84 21.21
N TRP A 50 23.47 -10.56 21.20
CA TRP A 50 22.18 -9.97 20.83
C TRP A 50 21.50 -9.17 21.95
N LYS A 51 21.83 -9.41 23.23
CA LYS A 51 21.30 -8.64 24.37
C LYS A 51 22.04 -7.31 24.61
N GLN A 52 23.32 -7.22 24.25
CA GLN A 52 24.15 -6.04 24.52
C GLN A 52 24.21 -5.09 23.32
N GLY A 53 23.12 -4.36 23.07
CA GLY A 53 22.94 -3.56 21.85
C GLY A 53 23.95 -2.44 21.57
N ALA A 54 24.73 -1.96 22.55
CA ALA A 54 25.60 -0.78 22.40
C ALA A 54 27.11 -1.03 22.64
N ILE A 55 27.52 -2.28 22.93
CA ILE A 55 28.92 -2.65 23.27
C ILE A 55 29.45 -3.67 22.25
N LEU A 56 29.20 -3.41 20.97
CA LEU A 56 29.69 -4.23 19.88
C LEU A 56 30.70 -3.42 19.05
N GLY A 57 31.58 -4.12 18.33
CA GLY A 57 32.58 -3.54 17.46
C GLY A 57 34.03 -3.90 17.78
N GLU A 58 34.95 -3.29 17.02
CA GLU A 58 36.39 -3.52 17.17
C GLU A 58 36.85 -3.16 18.58
N GLY A 59 37.62 -4.06 19.20
CA GLY A 59 38.04 -3.93 20.60
C GLY A 59 36.99 -4.34 21.65
N SER A 60 35.77 -4.73 21.26
CA SER A 60 34.80 -5.26 22.22
C SER A 60 35.19 -6.65 22.70
N LYS A 61 35.10 -6.90 24.02
CA LYS A 61 35.33 -8.24 24.61
C LYS A 61 34.42 -9.32 24.01
N LEU A 62 33.25 -8.91 23.48
CA LEU A 62 32.33 -9.80 22.79
C LEU A 62 32.82 -10.21 21.40
N LEU A 63 33.38 -9.27 20.61
CA LEU A 63 33.99 -9.57 19.32
C LEU A 63 35.20 -10.48 19.50
N GLU A 64 36.10 -10.14 20.41
CA GLU A 64 37.28 -10.95 20.72
C GLU A 64 36.88 -12.38 21.16
N SER A 65 35.83 -12.50 21.97
CA SER A 65 35.28 -13.80 22.38
C SER A 65 34.67 -14.59 21.22
N ALA A 66 34.02 -13.91 20.28
CA ALA A 66 33.43 -14.53 19.10
C ALA A 66 34.51 -14.99 18.10
N GLU A 67 35.50 -14.15 17.82
CA GLU A 67 36.62 -14.44 16.91
C GLU A 67 37.49 -15.57 17.46
N THR A 68 37.79 -15.54 18.76
CA THR A 68 38.50 -16.64 19.44
C THR A 68 37.72 -17.96 19.33
N PHE A 69 36.40 -17.91 19.45
CA PHE A 69 35.57 -19.11 19.37
C PHE A 69 35.47 -19.65 17.94
N TRP A 70 35.32 -18.77 16.95
CA TRP A 70 35.34 -19.12 15.52
C TRP A 70 36.69 -19.71 15.11
N GLY A 71 37.79 -19.06 15.47
CA GLY A 71 39.16 -19.54 15.21
C GLY A 71 39.42 -20.91 15.83
N LYS A 72 38.92 -21.17 17.06
CA LYS A 72 38.99 -22.50 17.67
C LYS A 72 38.24 -23.57 16.87
N LEU A 73 37.09 -23.27 16.28
CA LEU A 73 36.34 -24.25 15.49
C LEU A 73 37.01 -24.52 14.13
N ASN A 74 37.62 -23.52 13.50
CA ASN A 74 38.35 -23.68 12.24
C ASN A 74 39.64 -24.53 12.35
N GLN A 75 40.08 -24.87 13.56
CA GLN A 75 41.21 -25.78 13.78
C GLN A 75 40.84 -27.27 13.67
N PHE A 76 39.55 -27.60 13.52
CA PHE A 76 39.08 -28.99 13.43
C PHE A 76 38.68 -29.35 11.99
N ALA A 77 38.94 -30.60 11.60
CA ALA A 77 38.42 -31.15 10.35
C ALA A 77 36.92 -31.42 10.44
N THR A 78 36.24 -31.40 9.30
CA THR A 78 34.85 -31.84 9.20
C THR A 78 34.77 -33.33 9.56
N PRO A 79 33.91 -33.75 10.52
CA PRO A 79 33.75 -35.16 10.87
C PRO A 79 33.33 -36.02 9.67
N GLU A 80 33.84 -37.24 9.56
CA GLU A 80 33.50 -38.16 8.44
C GLU A 80 32.03 -38.59 8.44
N SER A 81 31.43 -38.72 9.63
CA SER A 81 30.01 -39.06 9.76
C SER A 81 29.12 -37.91 9.29
N GLN A 82 28.33 -38.14 8.23
CA GLN A 82 27.44 -37.14 7.61
C GLN A 82 26.58 -36.36 8.61
N ASN A 83 25.99 -37.02 9.61
CA ASN A 83 25.18 -36.35 10.65
C ASN A 83 26.03 -35.37 11.50
N LEU A 84 27.24 -35.79 11.87
CA LEU A 84 28.17 -34.97 12.64
C LEU A 84 28.74 -33.84 11.78
N ALA A 85 29.00 -34.09 10.50
CA ALA A 85 29.40 -33.06 9.53
C ALA A 85 28.34 -31.95 9.41
N GLU A 86 27.07 -32.31 9.26
CA GLU A 86 25.97 -31.33 9.21
C GLU A 86 25.87 -30.51 10.49
N ARG A 87 26.00 -31.15 11.66
CA ARG A 87 25.97 -30.45 12.95
C ARG A 87 27.18 -29.55 13.15
N PHE A 88 28.37 -30.02 12.74
CA PHE A 88 29.58 -29.22 12.77
C PHE A 88 29.49 -28.02 11.82
N ASN A 89 28.94 -28.18 10.62
CA ASN A 89 28.70 -27.08 9.68
C ASN A 89 27.70 -26.06 10.24
N ARG A 90 26.61 -26.52 10.88
CA ARG A 90 25.67 -25.62 11.59
C ARG A 90 26.36 -24.87 12.73
N LEU A 91 27.23 -25.54 13.47
CA LEU A 91 28.00 -24.95 14.58
C LEU A 91 29.01 -23.91 14.09
N LEU A 92 29.80 -24.23 13.05
CA LEU A 92 30.71 -23.31 12.37
C LEU A 92 29.95 -22.07 11.91
N PHE A 93 28.84 -22.27 11.19
CA PHE A 93 28.02 -21.18 10.70
C PHE A 93 27.52 -20.24 11.81
N ARG A 94 27.02 -20.80 12.94
CA ARG A 94 26.60 -20.02 14.11
C ARG A 94 27.75 -19.21 14.73
N ALA A 95 28.95 -19.79 14.76
CA ALA A 95 30.13 -19.12 15.29
C ALA A 95 30.57 -17.96 14.39
N TRP A 96 30.60 -18.16 13.07
CA TRP A 96 30.84 -17.10 12.10
C TRP A 96 29.80 -15.98 12.21
N TYR A 97 28.51 -16.33 12.34
CA TYR A 97 27.44 -15.35 12.47
C TYR A 97 27.57 -14.49 13.75
N ASN A 98 28.05 -15.08 14.84
CA ASN A 98 28.36 -14.34 16.06
C ASN A 98 29.49 -13.32 15.85
N VAL A 99 30.53 -13.68 15.10
CA VAL A 99 31.60 -12.74 14.71
C VAL A 99 31.02 -11.61 13.87
N TRP A 100 30.25 -11.95 12.84
CA TRP A 100 29.62 -10.96 11.96
C TRP A 100 28.75 -9.97 12.75
N ARG A 101 27.88 -10.45 13.66
CA ARG A 101 27.04 -9.57 14.46
C ARG A 101 27.87 -8.73 15.44
N ALA A 102 28.90 -9.31 16.06
CA ALA A 102 29.76 -8.61 17.01
C ALA A 102 30.64 -7.54 16.35
N LYS A 103 30.89 -7.63 15.05
CA LYS A 103 31.48 -6.56 14.22
C LYS A 103 30.51 -5.42 13.90
N ASP A 104 29.27 -5.49 14.36
CA ASP A 104 28.25 -4.43 14.38
C ASP A 104 28.18 -3.55 13.12
N PHE A 105 27.70 -4.15 12.03
CA PHE A 105 27.43 -3.47 10.75
C PHE A 105 26.12 -2.64 10.75
N THR A 106 25.70 -2.16 11.92
CA THR A 106 24.51 -1.33 12.05
C THR A 106 24.80 0.09 11.56
N ILE A 107 23.78 0.72 10.97
CA ILE A 107 23.91 2.09 10.46
C ILE A 107 24.18 3.06 11.62
N GLU A 108 23.61 2.79 12.79
CA GLU A 108 23.83 3.55 14.02
C GLU A 108 25.32 3.58 14.43
N ARG A 109 26.07 2.49 14.19
CA ARG A 109 27.52 2.49 14.43
C ARG A 109 28.30 3.22 13.34
N PHE A 110 27.93 3.06 12.07
CA PHE A 110 28.52 3.86 10.98
C PHE A 110 28.37 5.37 11.23
N GLU A 111 27.25 5.80 11.79
CA GLU A 111 27.04 7.19 12.22
C GLU A 111 27.98 7.59 13.36
N LYS A 112 28.17 6.71 14.35
CA LYS A 112 29.02 6.97 15.51
C LYS A 112 30.51 7.03 15.17
N GLU A 113 30.97 6.20 14.22
CA GLU A 113 32.38 6.17 13.78
C GLU A 113 32.71 7.31 12.81
N CYS A 114 31.71 8.00 12.27
CA CYS A 114 31.87 9.14 11.38
C CYS A 114 31.26 10.44 11.96
N PRO A 115 31.69 10.92 13.14
CA PRO A 115 31.06 12.04 13.84
C PRO A 115 31.24 13.40 13.13
N ASP A 116 32.29 13.57 12.33
CA ASP A 116 32.65 14.85 11.67
C ASP A 116 31.93 15.10 10.34
N LEU A 117 30.90 14.33 10.02
CA LEU A 117 30.16 14.49 8.78
C LEU A 117 29.19 15.66 8.88
N SER A 118 29.60 16.82 8.37
CA SER A 118 28.69 17.94 8.11
C SER A 118 27.49 17.46 7.27
N SER A 119 26.32 18.07 7.50
CA SER A 119 25.04 17.66 6.90
C SER A 119 25.01 17.61 5.37
N ASN A 120 26.01 18.22 4.71
CA ASN A 120 26.13 18.30 3.26
C ASN A 120 27.28 17.44 2.69
N SER A 121 27.98 16.67 3.51
CA SER A 121 29.02 15.76 3.02
C SER A 121 28.40 14.57 2.25
N VAL A 122 29.13 14.09 1.23
CA VAL A 122 28.73 12.92 0.41
C VAL A 122 28.46 11.69 1.29
N SER A 123 29.19 11.55 2.39
CA SER A 123 29.01 10.45 3.36
C SER A 123 27.72 10.59 4.18
N ALA A 124 27.33 11.80 4.61
CA ALA A 124 26.06 12.03 5.31
C ALA A 124 24.84 11.73 4.41
N LEU A 125 24.93 12.11 3.13
CA LEU A 125 23.90 11.77 2.14
C LEU A 125 23.81 10.26 1.91
N SER A 126 24.96 9.57 1.90
CA SER A 126 25.04 8.11 1.75
C SER A 126 24.47 7.39 2.96
N ILE A 127 24.73 7.86 4.18
CA ILE A 127 24.12 7.34 5.41
C ILE A 127 22.61 7.52 5.39
N ARG A 128 22.09 8.69 5.02
CA ARG A 128 20.63 8.91 4.88
C ARG A 128 20.00 8.00 3.83
N ARG A 129 20.69 7.74 2.73
CA ARG A 129 20.26 6.78 1.70
C ARG A 129 20.29 5.33 2.20
N MET A 130 21.27 4.98 3.04
CA MET A 130 21.30 3.67 3.70
C MET A 130 20.15 3.54 4.69
N GLN A 131 19.86 4.57 5.51
CA GLN A 131 18.76 4.60 6.48
C GLN A 131 17.40 4.46 5.81
N SER A 132 17.15 5.19 4.72
CA SER A 132 15.87 5.11 4.01
C SER A 132 15.64 3.76 3.34
N ARG A 133 16.72 3.00 3.11
CA ARG A 133 16.70 1.65 2.52
C ARG A 133 16.93 0.55 3.56
N ALA A 134 17.13 0.89 4.83
CA ALA A 134 17.57 -0.03 5.86
C ALA A 134 16.53 -1.08 6.19
N PHE A 135 16.99 -2.31 6.44
CA PHE A 135 16.18 -3.34 7.05
C PHE A 135 16.22 -3.17 8.57
N LYS A 136 15.05 -3.01 9.21
CA LYS A 136 14.96 -2.89 10.67
C LYS A 136 14.77 -4.27 11.29
N TYR A 137 15.65 -4.65 12.19
CA TYR A 137 15.55 -5.91 12.94
C TYR A 137 15.85 -5.67 14.41
N ARG A 138 14.88 -6.03 15.28
CA ARG A 138 14.94 -5.84 16.74
C ARG A 138 15.42 -4.45 17.17
N GLY A 139 14.97 -3.41 16.47
CA GLY A 139 15.25 -2.01 16.80
C GLY A 139 16.55 -1.44 16.24
N ALA A 140 17.40 -2.23 15.58
CA ALA A 140 18.59 -1.76 14.88
C ALA A 140 18.37 -1.70 13.36
N SER A 141 19.05 -0.76 12.69
CA SER A 141 18.94 -0.53 11.24
C SER A 141 20.16 -1.08 10.52
N PHE A 142 19.94 -2.03 9.60
CA PHE A 142 21.01 -2.61 8.79
C PHE A 142 20.90 -2.13 7.35
N SER A 143 22.04 -1.83 6.72
CA SER A 143 22.09 -1.64 5.27
C SER A 143 21.60 -2.91 4.57
N ARG A 144 20.86 -2.80 3.46
CA ARG A 144 20.40 -3.98 2.68
C ARG A 144 21.54 -4.90 2.23
N ILE A 145 22.73 -4.33 2.00
CA ILE A 145 23.93 -5.10 1.63
C ILE A 145 24.42 -5.95 2.81
N HIS A 146 24.08 -5.54 4.04
CA HIS A 146 24.45 -6.18 5.30
C HIS A 146 23.22 -6.74 6.02
N GLN A 147 22.18 -7.13 5.26
CA GLN A 147 21.01 -7.79 5.81
C GLN A 147 21.47 -9.11 6.46
N PRO A 148 21.01 -9.46 7.67
CA PRO A 148 21.30 -10.77 8.24
C PRO A 148 20.76 -11.84 7.29
N PRO A 149 21.59 -12.76 6.79
CA PRO A 149 21.18 -13.64 5.70
C PRO A 149 20.12 -14.69 6.14
N PHE A 150 19.84 -14.80 7.44
CA PHE A 150 18.93 -15.78 8.05
C PHE A 150 18.26 -15.19 9.31
N ASP A 151 17.13 -15.75 9.73
CA ASP A 151 16.54 -15.44 11.03
C ASP A 151 17.42 -16.06 12.15
N PRO A 152 17.90 -15.28 13.14
CA PRO A 152 18.79 -15.80 14.19
C PRO A 152 18.12 -16.80 15.15
N THR A 153 16.79 -16.92 15.14
CA THR A 153 16.05 -17.88 15.97
C THR A 153 15.81 -19.23 15.27
N THR A 154 15.50 -19.21 13.97
CA THR A 154 15.20 -20.43 13.19
C THR A 154 16.39 -20.91 12.35
N LEU A 155 17.33 -20.01 12.02
CA LEU A 155 18.41 -20.19 11.04
C LEU A 155 17.92 -20.55 9.64
N GLU A 156 16.64 -20.30 9.36
CA GLU A 156 16.10 -20.42 8.01
C GLU A 156 16.49 -19.19 7.18
N PRO A 157 16.85 -19.36 5.90
CA PRO A 157 17.09 -18.24 5.02
C PRO A 157 15.81 -17.43 4.96
N ILE A 158 15.91 -16.12 5.21
CA ILE A 158 14.76 -15.22 5.09
C ILE A 158 14.22 -15.25 3.64
N PHE A 159 15.02 -15.75 2.69
CA PHE A 159 14.63 -16.08 1.33
C PHE A 159 14.35 -17.57 1.15
N GLN A 160 13.12 -18.01 1.46
CA GLN A 160 12.55 -19.22 0.87
C GLN A 160 11.01 -19.21 0.86
N ARG A 161 10.46 -18.62 -0.22
CA ARG A 161 9.24 -19.10 -0.91
C ARG A 161 9.52 -19.08 -2.42
N LYS A 162 10.42 -19.96 -2.86
CA LYS A 162 10.51 -20.56 -4.21
C LYS A 162 11.45 -21.79 -4.13
N PRO A 163 11.22 -22.86 -4.92
CA PRO A 163 11.85 -24.17 -4.67
C PRO A 163 13.34 -24.19 -5.05
N ILE A 164 14.12 -24.94 -4.25
CA ILE A 164 15.52 -25.32 -4.50
C ILE A 164 15.53 -26.60 -5.34
N ASP A 165 15.37 -26.48 -6.66
CA ASP A 165 15.62 -27.59 -7.59
C ASP A 165 16.80 -27.32 -8.54
N ASP A 166 17.33 -26.09 -8.60
CA ASP A 166 18.28 -25.68 -9.64
C ASP A 166 19.79 -25.78 -9.27
N PHE A 167 20.16 -26.45 -8.18
CA PHE A 167 21.58 -26.49 -7.73
C PHE A 167 22.22 -27.88 -7.65
N LYS A 168 21.67 -28.89 -8.35
CA LYS A 168 22.31 -30.20 -8.48
C LYS A 168 22.50 -30.58 -9.94
N SER A 169 23.66 -30.21 -10.51
CA SER A 169 24.50 -31.09 -11.33
C SER A 169 25.50 -30.28 -12.17
N SER A 170 26.79 -30.37 -11.82
CA SER A 170 27.86 -30.28 -12.81
C SER A 170 29.10 -30.97 -12.26
N SER A 171 29.29 -32.22 -12.66
CA SER A 171 30.52 -32.98 -12.56
C SER A 171 30.85 -33.55 -13.94
N PHE A 172 32.05 -33.21 -14.42
CA PHE A 172 32.95 -33.87 -15.40
C PHE A 172 32.41 -34.80 -16.51
N GLY A 173 32.98 -34.65 -17.72
CA GLY A 173 33.21 -35.77 -18.64
C GLY A 173 33.21 -35.39 -20.13
N SER A 174 34.38 -35.48 -20.78
CA SER A 174 34.63 -35.32 -22.21
C SER A 174 34.70 -36.69 -22.90
N GLU A 175 33.95 -36.94 -23.98
CA GLU A 175 34.26 -37.97 -24.99
C GLU A 175 33.78 -37.55 -26.40
N PHE A 176 34.64 -37.76 -27.39
CA PHE A 176 34.47 -37.57 -28.85
C PHE A 176 33.72 -38.76 -29.46
N LEU A 177 32.83 -38.56 -30.46
CA LEU A 177 32.66 -39.46 -31.63
C LEU A 177 31.57 -39.01 -32.63
N ASN A 178 31.99 -38.83 -33.90
CA ASN A 178 31.25 -39.04 -35.18
C ASN A 178 31.55 -37.95 -36.22
N GLY A 179 32.61 -38.14 -37.02
CA GLY A 179 32.77 -37.50 -38.33
C GLY A 179 32.86 -35.97 -38.38
N ALA A 180 33.05 -35.31 -37.25
CA ALA A 180 33.18 -33.86 -37.18
C ALA A 180 34.66 -33.43 -37.31
N ILE A 181 34.93 -32.50 -38.21
CA ILE A 181 36.20 -31.75 -38.21
C ILE A 181 36.05 -30.64 -37.17
N ILE A 182 36.87 -30.66 -36.12
CA ILE A 182 36.99 -29.57 -35.14
C ILE A 182 38.17 -28.70 -35.58
N LEU A 183 37.93 -27.44 -35.87
CA LEU A 183 38.97 -26.49 -36.28
C LEU A 183 39.24 -25.52 -35.12
N GLU A 184 40.48 -25.49 -34.63
CA GLU A 184 40.92 -24.64 -33.51
C GLU A 184 41.56 -23.31 -33.96
N ASN A 185 41.75 -23.07 -35.27
CA ASN A 185 42.47 -21.89 -35.78
C ASN A 185 41.99 -21.45 -37.19
N SER A 186 41.76 -20.14 -37.35
CA SER A 186 41.33 -19.46 -38.58
C SER A 186 42.26 -19.63 -39.79
N SER A 187 43.58 -19.83 -39.59
CA SER A 187 44.56 -19.97 -40.67
C SER A 187 44.49 -21.30 -41.41
N THR A 188 43.83 -22.31 -40.85
CA THR A 188 43.68 -23.63 -41.49
C THR A 188 42.40 -23.77 -42.30
N PHE A 189 41.44 -22.85 -42.12
CA PHE A 189 40.14 -22.94 -42.76
C PHE A 189 40.23 -22.87 -44.29
N TYR A 190 41.02 -21.94 -44.84
CA TYR A 190 41.07 -21.73 -46.28
C TYR A 190 41.76 -22.88 -47.04
N ASP A 191 42.84 -23.44 -46.47
CA ASP A 191 43.59 -24.53 -47.10
C ASP A 191 42.86 -25.88 -47.02
N LEU A 192 42.17 -26.16 -45.90
CA LEU A 192 41.37 -27.37 -45.74
C LEU A 192 40.07 -27.32 -46.57
N PHE A 193 39.44 -26.15 -46.69
CA PHE A 193 38.24 -25.94 -47.50
C PHE A 193 38.52 -26.09 -49.01
N GLN A 194 39.73 -25.72 -49.45
CA GLN A 194 40.20 -25.99 -50.81
C GLN A 194 40.51 -27.47 -51.05
N HIS A 195 40.95 -28.22 -50.03
CA HIS A 195 41.17 -29.67 -50.12
C HIS A 195 39.87 -30.50 -50.07
N ALA A 196 38.82 -30.02 -49.40
CA ALA A 196 37.51 -30.69 -49.32
C ALA A 196 36.66 -30.57 -50.61
N ARG A 197 37.16 -29.89 -51.66
CA ARG A 197 36.48 -29.61 -52.94
C ARG A 197 36.03 -30.84 -53.76
N GLY A 198 36.24 -32.06 -53.29
CA GLY A 198 35.88 -33.30 -53.99
C GLY A 198 34.99 -34.29 -53.24
N SER A 199 34.56 -34.01 -52.00
CA SER A 199 33.87 -34.98 -51.15
C SER A 199 32.55 -34.47 -50.57
N LYS A 200 31.51 -35.31 -50.55
CA LYS A 200 30.22 -35.02 -49.92
C LYS A 200 30.39 -34.87 -48.41
N LEU A 201 30.26 -33.65 -47.92
CA LEU A 201 30.14 -33.34 -46.49
C LEU A 201 28.67 -33.09 -46.18
N ASP A 202 28.06 -33.96 -45.36
CA ASP A 202 26.66 -33.81 -44.97
C ASP A 202 26.48 -32.75 -43.84
N HIS A 203 27.50 -32.56 -42.98
CA HIS A 203 27.48 -31.60 -41.88
C HIS A 203 28.88 -31.00 -41.59
N CYS A 204 28.95 -29.75 -41.14
CA CYS A 204 30.17 -29.06 -40.71
C CYS A 204 29.91 -28.30 -39.40
N TYR A 205 30.77 -28.48 -38.39
CA TYR A 205 30.67 -27.82 -37.08
C TYR A 205 31.87 -26.89 -36.87
N ILE A 206 31.62 -25.65 -36.47
CA ILE A 206 32.67 -24.65 -36.18
C ILE A 206 32.61 -24.34 -34.68
N LEU A 207 33.72 -24.58 -33.97
CA LEU A 207 33.85 -24.27 -32.54
C LEU A 207 35.00 -23.29 -32.36
N ASN A 208 34.71 -22.22 -31.60
CA ASN A 208 35.66 -21.23 -31.09
C ASN A 208 36.52 -20.52 -32.15
N MET A 209 35.97 -19.45 -32.73
CA MET A 209 36.70 -18.51 -33.58
C MET A 209 36.48 -17.11 -33.00
N ASP A 210 37.52 -16.53 -32.42
CA ASP A 210 37.43 -15.23 -31.76
C ASP A 210 37.16 -14.08 -32.74
N GLN A 211 37.44 -14.24 -34.04
CA GLN A 211 37.18 -13.22 -35.06
C GLN A 211 36.86 -13.83 -36.42
N LEU A 212 35.63 -13.57 -36.90
CA LEU A 212 35.20 -13.89 -38.26
C LEU A 212 34.68 -12.61 -38.93
N PRO A 213 35.31 -12.10 -40.00
CA PRO A 213 34.76 -11.00 -40.75
C PRO A 213 33.50 -11.49 -41.50
N VAL A 214 32.34 -11.18 -40.94
CA VAL A 214 30.98 -11.58 -41.39
C VAL A 214 30.75 -11.32 -42.90
N ASN A 215 31.43 -10.31 -43.45
CA ASN A 215 31.31 -9.89 -44.84
C ASN A 215 31.78 -10.98 -45.83
N GLN A 216 32.65 -11.91 -45.42
CA GLN A 216 33.17 -12.97 -46.30
C GLN A 216 32.30 -14.24 -46.26
N LEU A 217 31.68 -14.56 -45.12
CA LEU A 217 30.90 -15.78 -44.93
C LEU A 217 29.60 -15.78 -45.76
N GLY A 218 28.99 -14.59 -45.92
CA GLY A 218 27.83 -14.40 -46.79
C GLY A 218 28.14 -14.49 -48.29
N GLN A 219 29.35 -14.11 -48.72
CA GLN A 219 29.72 -14.15 -50.15
C GLN A 219 30.18 -15.54 -50.60
N SER A 220 30.85 -16.30 -49.74
CA SER A 220 31.39 -17.63 -50.09
C SER A 220 30.34 -18.74 -50.10
N TRP A 221 29.29 -18.64 -49.27
CA TRP A 221 28.28 -19.69 -49.17
C TRP A 221 27.25 -19.69 -50.31
N ILE A 222 26.99 -18.50 -50.87
CA ILE A 222 25.96 -18.27 -51.89
C ILE A 222 26.41 -18.72 -53.29
N ALA A 223 27.71 -18.92 -53.51
CA ALA A 223 28.24 -19.14 -54.85
C ALA A 223 28.08 -20.56 -55.43
N ASN A 224 27.73 -21.61 -54.66
CA ASN A 224 27.97 -22.98 -55.16
C ASN A 224 27.09 -24.16 -54.67
N SER A 225 25.83 -23.96 -54.27
CA SER A 225 24.94 -25.11 -54.01
C SER A 225 23.59 -24.99 -54.73
N GLY A 226 23.35 -25.91 -55.68
CA GLY A 226 22.09 -26.05 -56.42
C GLY A 226 20.98 -26.76 -55.64
N GLN A 227 21.16 -27.04 -54.34
CA GLN A 227 20.14 -27.62 -53.47
C GLN A 227 20.10 -26.88 -52.14
N GLN A 228 18.88 -26.69 -51.61
CA GLN A 228 18.57 -25.92 -50.40
C GLN A 228 19.38 -26.42 -49.19
N PRO A 229 20.38 -25.67 -48.69
CA PRO A 229 21.03 -26.02 -47.44
C PRO A 229 20.23 -25.40 -46.28
N ALA A 230 19.87 -26.22 -45.30
CA ALA A 230 19.44 -25.71 -44.00
C ALA A 230 20.67 -25.19 -43.25
N LEU A 231 20.69 -23.90 -42.94
CA LEU A 231 21.69 -23.31 -42.06
C LEU A 231 21.42 -23.74 -40.62
N MET A 232 22.09 -24.79 -40.13
CA MET A 232 22.09 -25.12 -38.70
C MET A 232 23.29 -24.47 -38.03
N LEU A 233 23.05 -23.38 -37.30
CA LEU A 233 24.05 -22.80 -36.41
C LEU A 233 24.11 -23.61 -35.11
N ALA A 234 25.32 -23.86 -34.60
CA ALA A 234 25.50 -24.66 -33.40
C ALA A 234 24.86 -23.99 -32.18
N LYS A 235 24.46 -24.83 -31.21
CA LYS A 235 24.11 -24.41 -29.86
C LYS A 235 25.27 -23.59 -29.28
N ASP A 236 24.98 -22.48 -28.61
CA ASP A 236 25.95 -21.64 -27.88
C ASP A 236 26.93 -20.77 -28.72
N CYS A 237 26.60 -20.42 -29.98
CA CYS A 237 27.40 -19.43 -30.73
C CYS A 237 27.34 -18.02 -30.12
N VAL A 238 28.48 -17.31 -30.10
CA VAL A 238 28.59 -15.90 -29.69
C VAL A 238 28.95 -15.05 -30.91
N PHE A 239 28.18 -14.00 -31.18
CA PHE A 239 28.47 -13.02 -32.22
C PHE A 239 28.86 -11.67 -31.57
N GLU A 240 30.07 -11.19 -31.86
CA GLU A 240 30.54 -9.89 -31.35
C GLU A 240 29.96 -8.70 -32.14
N ASP A 241 29.88 -8.80 -33.46
CA ASP A 241 29.43 -7.73 -34.37
C ASP A 241 27.99 -7.92 -34.88
N SER A 242 27.41 -6.84 -35.43
CA SER A 242 26.02 -6.81 -35.88
C SER A 242 25.79 -7.80 -37.02
N LEU A 243 24.87 -8.75 -36.82
CA LEU A 243 24.48 -9.71 -37.86
C LEU A 243 23.35 -9.11 -38.71
N THR A 244 23.61 -8.96 -40.01
CA THR A 244 22.59 -8.57 -40.99
C THR A 244 22.26 -9.75 -41.89
N LEU A 245 21.03 -10.28 -41.79
CA LEU A 245 20.55 -11.31 -42.72
C LEU A 245 19.90 -10.64 -43.94
N SER A 246 20.44 -10.92 -45.12
CA SER A 246 19.90 -10.52 -46.42
C SER A 246 19.48 -11.78 -47.19
N ALA A 247 18.19 -12.05 -47.27
CA ALA A 247 17.67 -13.17 -48.08
C ALA A 247 17.52 -12.74 -49.55
N ASN A 248 17.93 -13.60 -50.49
CA ASN A 248 17.57 -13.48 -51.90
C ASN A 248 16.42 -14.46 -52.23
N SER A 249 15.61 -14.10 -53.21
CA SER A 249 14.17 -14.39 -53.43
C SER A 249 13.64 -15.83 -53.52
N LYS A 250 14.34 -16.89 -53.06
CA LYS A 250 13.83 -18.28 -53.12
C LYS A 250 14.12 -19.17 -51.90
N SER A 251 14.70 -18.63 -50.83
CA SER A 251 15.14 -19.43 -49.68
C SER A 251 14.13 -19.39 -48.54
N LYS A 252 13.53 -20.54 -48.19
CA LYS A 252 12.78 -20.70 -46.93
C LYS A 252 13.80 -20.80 -45.80
N ILE A 253 14.04 -19.70 -45.08
CA ILE A 253 14.94 -19.73 -43.91
C ILE A 253 14.14 -20.33 -42.74
N LEU A 254 14.26 -21.63 -42.56
CA LEU A 254 13.78 -22.33 -41.37
C LEU A 254 14.79 -22.12 -40.22
N LEU A 255 14.62 -21.05 -39.45
CA LEU A 255 15.35 -20.84 -38.20
C LEU A 255 14.67 -21.65 -37.09
N LYS A 256 15.00 -22.93 -36.95
CA LYS A 256 14.59 -23.76 -35.82
C LYS A 256 15.77 -24.00 -34.88
N ASN A 257 15.53 -23.91 -33.57
CA ASN A 257 16.44 -24.31 -32.48
C ASN A 257 17.71 -23.45 -32.24
N PHE A 258 17.57 -22.13 -32.09
CA PHE A 258 18.64 -21.27 -31.54
C PHE A 258 18.73 -21.32 -30.00
N SER A 259 18.71 -22.50 -29.39
CA SER A 259 18.95 -22.56 -27.95
C SER A 259 20.40 -22.17 -27.65
N GLY A 260 20.63 -21.17 -26.80
CA GLY A 260 21.96 -20.82 -26.28
C GLY A 260 22.76 -19.75 -27.04
N THR A 261 22.30 -19.27 -28.21
CA THR A 261 23.04 -18.27 -29.00
C THR A 261 23.02 -16.88 -28.33
N ARG A 262 24.18 -16.22 -28.27
CA ARG A 262 24.37 -14.87 -27.68
C ARG A 262 24.79 -13.85 -28.74
N PHE A 263 24.22 -12.65 -28.68
CA PHE A 263 24.62 -11.50 -29.50
C PHE A 263 25.11 -10.38 -28.58
N ASN A 264 26.34 -9.91 -28.77
CA ASN A 264 26.89 -8.78 -27.98
C ASN A 264 26.54 -7.41 -28.58
N SER A 265 25.95 -7.37 -29.77
CA SER A 265 25.57 -6.17 -30.53
C SER A 265 24.13 -6.26 -31.08
N ASP A 266 23.71 -5.25 -31.85
CA ASP A 266 22.35 -5.15 -32.40
C ASP A 266 22.15 -6.13 -33.57
N PHE A 267 20.98 -6.77 -33.61
CA PHE A 267 20.57 -7.64 -34.72
C PHE A 267 19.60 -6.90 -35.65
N TYR A 268 19.90 -6.91 -36.95
CA TYR A 268 19.09 -6.29 -37.99
C TYR A 268 18.63 -7.33 -39.01
N ALA A 269 17.31 -7.54 -39.13
CA ALA A 269 16.74 -8.28 -40.26
C ALA A 269 16.55 -7.31 -41.44
N ASN A 270 17.21 -7.54 -42.59
CA ASN A 270 17.10 -6.67 -43.75
C ASN A 270 16.12 -7.22 -44.81
N GLN A 271 15.31 -6.34 -45.37
CA GLN A 271 14.07 -6.67 -46.09
C GLN A 271 14.21 -6.35 -47.59
N ARG A 272 14.95 -7.17 -48.33
CA ARG A 272 14.80 -7.20 -49.79
C ARG A 272 14.22 -8.55 -50.20
N GLN A 273 12.91 -8.56 -50.51
CA GLN A 273 12.20 -9.62 -51.24
C GLN A 273 11.89 -10.94 -50.49
N LEU A 274 10.98 -10.91 -49.51
CA LEU A 274 10.32 -12.10 -48.97
C LEU A 274 8.87 -12.18 -49.49
N THR A 275 8.43 -13.35 -49.94
CA THR A 275 7.06 -13.59 -50.47
C THR A 275 6.03 -13.78 -49.33
N PRO A 276 4.72 -13.59 -49.59
CA PRO A 276 3.70 -13.33 -48.55
C PRO A 276 3.21 -14.53 -47.73
N ASP A 277 3.77 -15.73 -47.89
CA ASP A 277 3.23 -16.92 -47.25
C ASP A 277 3.70 -17.05 -45.80
N GLU A 278 2.73 -17.15 -44.89
CA GLU A 278 2.79 -17.39 -43.44
C GLU A 278 4.18 -17.74 -42.89
N ILE A 279 4.90 -16.73 -42.38
CA ILE A 279 6.23 -16.93 -41.79
C ILE A 279 6.08 -17.02 -40.27
N ASP A 280 5.99 -18.24 -39.75
CA ASP A 280 5.99 -18.51 -38.32
C ASP A 280 7.44 -18.50 -37.79
N PHE A 281 7.88 -17.34 -37.31
CA PHE A 281 9.21 -17.18 -36.69
C PHE A 281 9.16 -17.54 -35.21
N GLN A 282 9.40 -18.80 -34.85
CA GLN A 282 9.64 -19.19 -33.46
C GLN A 282 11.11 -18.94 -33.11
N ILE A 283 11.43 -17.75 -32.59
CA ILE A 283 12.79 -17.39 -32.23
C ILE A 283 12.94 -17.30 -30.71
N SER A 284 13.77 -18.19 -30.14
CA SER A 284 14.18 -18.14 -28.74
C SER A 284 15.58 -17.56 -28.65
N PHE A 285 15.72 -16.41 -27.99
CA PHE A 285 17.00 -15.73 -27.76
C PHE A 285 17.38 -15.79 -26.29
N TYR A 286 18.68 -15.92 -26.00
CA TYR A 286 19.19 -15.99 -24.63
C TYR A 286 19.89 -14.72 -24.13
N VAL A 287 20.52 -13.92 -25.01
CA VAL A 287 21.19 -12.65 -24.64
C VAL A 287 21.32 -11.75 -25.89
N GLY A 288 20.91 -10.47 -25.81
CA GLY A 288 21.09 -9.47 -26.87
C GLY A 288 20.83 -8.03 -26.39
N ARG A 289 21.51 -7.02 -26.94
CA ARG A 289 21.28 -5.60 -26.58
C ARG A 289 19.95 -5.08 -27.13
N SER A 290 19.77 -5.14 -28.45
CA SER A 290 18.60 -4.61 -29.14
C SER A 290 18.23 -5.49 -30.33
N LEU A 291 16.93 -5.77 -30.51
CA LEU A 291 16.41 -6.50 -31.66
C LEU A 291 15.56 -5.54 -32.51
N HIS A 292 16.01 -5.25 -33.74
CA HIS A 292 15.31 -4.36 -34.66
C HIS A 292 14.63 -5.16 -35.77
N PHE A 293 13.29 -5.11 -35.82
CA PHE A 293 12.53 -5.66 -36.93
C PHE A 293 12.22 -4.56 -37.97
N PRO A 294 12.39 -4.85 -39.27
CA PRO A 294 12.00 -3.94 -40.35
C PRO A 294 10.48 -3.81 -40.45
N ALA A 295 10.04 -2.81 -41.21
CA ALA A 295 8.64 -2.50 -41.44
C ALA A 295 7.86 -3.70 -42.01
N LEU A 296 6.90 -4.22 -41.24
CA LEU A 296 6.06 -5.36 -41.62
C LEU A 296 5.21 -5.07 -42.86
N THR A 297 5.10 -6.01 -43.80
CA THR A 297 4.12 -5.90 -44.90
C THR A 297 2.80 -6.55 -44.53
N ALA A 298 1.70 -6.13 -45.17
CA ALA A 298 0.35 -6.61 -44.89
C ALA A 298 0.21 -8.14 -44.93
N GLY A 299 -0.33 -8.71 -43.85
CA GLY A 299 -0.64 -10.14 -43.73
C GLY A 299 0.39 -10.96 -42.93
N GLN A 300 1.42 -10.33 -42.36
CA GLN A 300 2.45 -11.02 -41.60
C GLN A 300 2.13 -11.08 -40.09
N SER A 301 2.51 -12.19 -39.44
CA SER A 301 2.42 -12.35 -37.98
C SER A 301 3.77 -12.76 -37.39
N TYR A 302 4.08 -12.30 -36.18
CA TYR A 302 5.26 -12.71 -35.42
C TYR A 302 4.83 -13.36 -34.09
N ASN A 303 5.25 -14.61 -33.86
CA ASN A 303 5.14 -15.31 -32.58
C ASN A 303 6.51 -15.38 -31.91
N LEU A 304 6.84 -14.43 -31.04
CA LEU A 304 8.11 -14.44 -30.31
C LEU A 304 7.92 -15.12 -28.95
N GLU A 305 8.54 -16.29 -28.79
CA GLU A 305 8.48 -17.10 -27.57
C GLU A 305 9.87 -17.24 -26.94
N CYS A 306 9.99 -16.81 -25.68
CA CYS A 306 11.15 -17.05 -24.81
C CYS A 306 12.40 -16.21 -25.12
N ALA A 307 12.26 -14.88 -25.15
CA ALA A 307 13.38 -13.94 -25.15
C ALA A 307 13.82 -13.64 -23.70
N ARG A 308 14.79 -14.37 -23.14
CA ARG A 308 15.36 -14.03 -21.82
C ARG A 308 16.55 -13.08 -22.04
N GLN A 309 16.70 -12.04 -21.20
CA GLN A 309 17.83 -11.09 -21.21
C GLN A 309 18.04 -10.31 -22.53
N LEU A 310 16.96 -10.00 -23.25
CA LEU A 310 17.02 -9.05 -24.37
C LEU A 310 16.86 -7.64 -23.80
N GLY A 311 17.77 -6.72 -24.12
CA GLY A 311 17.70 -5.34 -23.63
C GLY A 311 16.44 -4.65 -24.14
N SER A 312 16.31 -4.49 -25.46
CA SER A 312 15.11 -3.94 -26.10
C SER A 312 14.70 -4.66 -27.39
N ILE A 313 13.42 -4.62 -27.70
CA ILE A 313 12.81 -5.03 -28.96
C ILE A 313 12.18 -3.79 -29.57
N HIS A 314 12.70 -3.36 -30.72
CA HIS A 314 12.16 -2.28 -31.52
C HIS A 314 11.47 -2.86 -32.75
N ILE A 315 10.15 -2.81 -32.78
CA ILE A 315 9.35 -3.25 -33.93
C ILE A 315 8.77 -2.00 -34.59
N ARG A 316 9.23 -1.74 -35.82
CA ARG A 316 8.57 -0.79 -36.71
C ARG A 316 7.56 -1.58 -37.54
N ALA A 317 6.28 -1.25 -37.43
CA ALA A 317 5.23 -2.03 -38.08
C ALA A 317 4.49 -1.17 -39.12
N SER A 318 4.31 -1.71 -40.33
CA SER A 318 3.42 -1.17 -41.36
C SER A 318 2.26 -2.14 -41.61
N ASN A 319 1.10 -1.62 -42.01
CA ASN A 319 -0.20 -2.26 -42.29
C ASN A 319 -0.38 -3.77 -41.95
N ASN A 320 -1.39 -4.09 -41.12
CA ASN A 320 -1.94 -5.45 -40.86
C ASN A 320 -0.96 -6.48 -40.29
N CYS A 321 -0.58 -6.31 -39.02
CA CYS A 321 0.29 -7.28 -38.32
C CYS A 321 -0.28 -7.77 -37.00
N SER A 322 0.01 -9.02 -36.66
CA SER A 322 -0.19 -9.56 -35.31
C SER A 322 1.15 -9.88 -34.67
N ILE A 323 1.35 -9.42 -33.43
CA ILE A 323 2.57 -9.70 -32.65
C ILE A 323 2.15 -10.38 -31.36
N CYS A 324 2.61 -11.61 -31.14
CA CYS A 324 2.47 -12.29 -29.87
C CYS A 324 3.84 -12.41 -29.18
N LEU A 325 3.96 -11.82 -27.99
CA LEU A 325 5.14 -11.94 -27.13
C LEU A 325 4.79 -12.84 -25.95
N LYS A 326 5.51 -13.95 -25.77
CA LYS A 326 5.31 -14.87 -24.64
C LYS A 326 6.60 -15.13 -23.88
N ASN A 327 6.53 -15.05 -22.55
CA ASN A 327 7.64 -15.40 -21.65
C ASN A 327 8.93 -14.59 -21.90
N SER A 328 8.81 -13.32 -22.26
CA SER A 328 9.94 -12.45 -22.62
C SER A 328 10.36 -11.54 -21.47
N GLN A 329 11.67 -11.28 -21.34
CA GLN A 329 12.27 -10.28 -20.45
C GLN A 329 12.97 -9.23 -21.30
N CYS A 330 12.24 -8.23 -21.78
CA CYS A 330 12.79 -7.21 -22.68
C CYS A 330 11.97 -5.93 -22.68
N ASP A 331 12.65 -4.81 -22.97
CA ASP A 331 11.97 -3.54 -23.20
C ASP A 331 11.32 -3.54 -24.57
N LEU A 332 10.05 -3.15 -24.69
CA LEU A 332 9.34 -3.15 -25.97
C LEU A 332 9.06 -1.73 -26.44
N SER A 333 9.46 -1.44 -27.67
CA SER A 333 9.17 -0.19 -28.38
C SER A 333 8.51 -0.53 -29.71
N LEU A 334 7.28 -0.05 -29.88
CA LEU A 334 6.44 -0.29 -31.05
C LEU A 334 6.13 1.06 -31.71
N GLU A 335 6.65 1.24 -32.92
CA GLU A 335 6.47 2.45 -33.72
C GLU A 335 5.66 2.13 -34.97
N GLY A 336 4.43 2.64 -35.04
CA GLY A 336 3.58 2.57 -36.24
C GLY A 336 3.92 3.70 -37.21
N THR A 337 4.18 3.37 -38.49
CA THR A 337 4.64 4.35 -39.49
C THR A 337 3.52 4.99 -40.31
N GLU A 338 2.30 4.46 -40.30
CA GLU A 338 1.20 4.93 -41.18
C GLU A 338 -0.15 5.08 -40.46
N ARG A 339 -0.99 6.02 -40.93
CA ARG A 339 -2.31 6.37 -40.37
C ARG A 339 -3.41 5.30 -40.55
N LEU A 340 -3.19 4.22 -41.32
CA LEU A 340 -4.26 3.29 -41.73
C LEU A 340 -3.97 1.81 -41.38
N ALA A 341 -2.93 1.54 -40.60
CA ALA A 341 -2.49 0.18 -40.32
C ALA A 341 -3.26 -0.47 -39.16
N ARG A 342 -3.79 -1.69 -39.35
CA ARG A 342 -4.40 -2.49 -38.26
C ARG A 342 -3.32 -3.29 -37.52
N PHE A 343 -3.39 -3.32 -36.19
CA PHE A 343 -2.48 -4.11 -35.35
C PHE A 343 -3.23 -4.83 -34.22
N ASP A 344 -2.89 -6.11 -34.02
CA ASP A 344 -3.29 -6.89 -32.84
C ASP A 344 -2.02 -7.33 -32.10
N VAL A 345 -1.78 -6.75 -30.92
CA VAL A 345 -0.60 -7.07 -30.10
C VAL A 345 -1.04 -7.82 -28.86
N LYS A 346 -0.50 -9.02 -28.65
CA LYS A 346 -0.79 -9.89 -27.52
C LYS A 346 0.48 -10.17 -26.72
N ILE A 347 0.59 -9.62 -25.53
CA ILE A 347 1.72 -9.84 -24.62
C ILE A 347 1.25 -10.77 -23.49
N GLU A 348 1.88 -11.93 -23.32
CA GLU A 348 1.57 -12.88 -22.25
C GLU A 348 2.82 -13.21 -21.43
N LYS A 349 2.70 -13.29 -20.09
CA LYS A 349 3.75 -13.81 -19.19
C LYS A 349 5.13 -13.13 -19.34
N SER A 350 5.16 -11.85 -19.70
CA SER A 350 6.40 -11.14 -20.03
C SER A 350 6.72 -10.04 -19.02
N ASN A 351 8.01 -9.74 -18.83
CA ASN A 351 8.51 -8.70 -17.91
C ASN A 351 9.43 -7.71 -18.67
N GLY A 352 9.53 -6.45 -18.24
CA GLY A 352 10.43 -5.44 -18.85
C GLY A 352 9.99 -3.99 -18.62
N GLU A 353 10.43 -3.07 -19.48
CA GLU A 353 9.85 -1.73 -19.63
C GLU A 353 9.11 -1.57 -20.96
N LEU A 354 7.88 -1.07 -20.92
CA LEU A 354 7.14 -0.72 -22.13
C LEU A 354 7.36 0.77 -22.41
N LEU A 355 8.42 1.08 -23.16
CA LEU A 355 8.96 2.43 -23.29
C LEU A 355 8.11 3.35 -24.17
N ASN A 356 7.58 2.84 -25.29
CA ASN A 356 6.77 3.65 -26.19
C ASN A 356 5.93 2.77 -27.12
N PHE A 357 4.61 2.85 -27.01
CA PHE A 357 3.68 2.27 -27.98
C PHE A 357 2.98 3.43 -28.70
N ALA A 358 3.37 3.72 -29.94
CA ALA A 358 2.73 4.73 -30.78
C ALA A 358 2.07 4.02 -31.96
N SER A 359 0.79 3.69 -31.83
CA SER A 359 0.02 2.98 -32.85
C SER A 359 -0.92 3.95 -33.55
N GLY A 360 -0.79 4.17 -34.85
CA GLY A 360 -1.90 4.70 -35.65
C GLY A 360 -2.94 3.60 -35.86
N ASN A 361 -4.17 3.77 -35.35
CA ASN A 361 -5.36 2.96 -35.63
C ASN A 361 -5.26 1.42 -35.37
N SER A 362 -4.73 0.99 -34.22
CA SER A 362 -4.83 -0.41 -33.77
C SER A 362 -6.27 -0.77 -33.35
N ARG A 363 -6.71 -2.02 -33.58
CA ARG A 363 -8.01 -2.50 -33.07
C ARG A 363 -7.92 -2.95 -31.63
N THR A 364 -6.91 -3.75 -31.30
CA THR A 364 -6.84 -4.42 -29.99
C THR A 364 -5.40 -4.54 -29.48
N LEU A 365 -5.09 -3.91 -28.35
CA LEU A 365 -3.90 -4.21 -27.55
C LEU A 365 -4.30 -5.09 -26.36
N GLN A 366 -3.72 -6.28 -26.23
CA GLN A 366 -3.99 -7.20 -25.12
C GLN A 366 -2.72 -7.51 -24.33
N ILE A 367 -2.66 -7.09 -23.06
CA ILE A 367 -1.56 -7.38 -22.12
C ILE A 367 -2.09 -8.35 -21.06
N ARG A 368 -1.50 -9.54 -20.91
CA ARG A 368 -1.93 -10.57 -19.95
C ARG A 368 -0.77 -11.10 -19.11
N GLU A 369 -0.96 -11.27 -17.80
CA GLU A 369 0.02 -11.95 -16.95
C GLU A 369 1.44 -11.34 -16.95
N CYS A 370 1.56 -10.03 -17.17
CA CYS A 370 2.86 -9.37 -17.34
C CYS A 370 3.34 -8.63 -16.09
N GLN A 371 4.66 -8.45 -15.93
CA GLN A 371 5.26 -7.59 -14.89
C GLN A 371 6.16 -6.50 -15.46
N TYR A 372 5.63 -5.29 -15.63
CA TYR A 372 6.39 -4.15 -16.17
C TYR A 372 6.75 -3.14 -15.09
N SER A 373 7.95 -2.56 -15.09
CA SER A 373 8.29 -1.46 -14.18
C SER A 373 7.64 -0.15 -14.62
N SER A 374 7.69 0.22 -15.89
CA SER A 374 7.03 1.42 -16.43
C SER A 374 6.27 1.08 -17.70
N VAL A 375 5.14 1.77 -17.93
CA VAL A 375 4.30 1.57 -19.12
C VAL A 375 3.84 2.94 -19.62
N THR A 376 4.34 3.38 -20.77
CA THR A 376 3.81 4.56 -21.46
C THR A 376 3.09 4.10 -22.72
N LEU A 377 1.77 4.23 -22.72
CA LEU A 377 0.90 3.81 -23.81
C LEU A 377 0.35 5.03 -24.54
N LYS A 378 0.88 5.35 -25.72
CA LYS A 378 0.25 6.31 -26.62
C LYS A 378 -0.81 5.57 -27.46
N LEU A 379 -1.98 5.43 -26.87
CA LEU A 379 -3.10 4.70 -27.44
C LEU A 379 -3.81 5.54 -28.51
N ALA A 380 -3.59 5.19 -29.78
CA ALA A 380 -4.50 5.53 -30.88
C ALA A 380 -5.24 4.26 -31.36
N SER A 381 -5.56 3.36 -30.42
CA SER A 381 -6.31 2.13 -30.68
C SER A 381 -7.81 2.30 -30.42
N GLU A 382 -8.65 1.55 -31.14
CA GLU A 382 -10.08 1.42 -30.85
C GLU A 382 -10.29 0.76 -29.47
N ARG A 383 -9.57 -0.32 -29.16
CA ARG A 383 -9.74 -1.06 -27.89
C ARG A 383 -8.39 -1.46 -27.28
N THR A 384 -8.23 -1.25 -25.98
CA THR A 384 -7.08 -1.74 -25.19
C THR A 384 -7.59 -2.55 -24.01
N VAL A 385 -7.04 -3.76 -23.82
CA VAL A 385 -7.38 -4.70 -22.75
C VAL A 385 -6.10 -5.06 -21.98
N ILE A 386 -6.06 -4.78 -20.69
CA ILE A 386 -4.96 -5.19 -19.80
C ILE A 386 -5.56 -6.15 -18.78
N SER A 387 -5.11 -7.39 -18.70
CA SER A 387 -5.58 -8.35 -17.71
C SER A 387 -4.47 -9.06 -16.92
N ASP A 388 -4.77 -9.52 -15.71
CA ASP A 388 -3.96 -10.46 -14.91
C ASP A 388 -2.50 -10.04 -14.67
N SER A 389 -2.20 -8.74 -14.72
CA SER A 389 -0.81 -8.22 -14.76
C SER A 389 -0.43 -7.47 -13.47
N MET A 390 0.86 -7.39 -13.17
CA MET A 390 1.39 -6.50 -12.12
C MET A 390 2.24 -5.39 -12.77
N LEU A 391 1.73 -4.17 -12.81
CA LEU A 391 2.41 -3.04 -13.43
C LEU A 391 2.98 -2.11 -12.35
N GLY A 392 4.21 -1.62 -12.54
CA GLY A 392 4.90 -0.73 -11.62
C GLY A 392 5.98 -1.41 -10.77
N SER A 393 7.10 -0.73 -10.60
CA SER A 393 8.01 -0.86 -9.47
C SER A 393 7.92 0.42 -8.63
N PRO A 394 8.17 0.42 -7.30
CA PRO A 394 8.03 1.61 -6.46
C PRO A 394 8.87 2.84 -6.89
N GLN A 395 9.79 2.69 -7.85
CA GLN A 395 10.70 3.75 -8.31
C GLN A 395 10.44 4.21 -9.74
N SER A 396 9.49 3.61 -10.46
CA SER A 396 9.28 3.91 -11.88
C SER A 396 8.27 5.04 -12.11
N LEU A 397 8.35 5.61 -13.31
CA LEU A 397 7.46 6.66 -13.80
C LEU A 397 5.98 6.23 -13.77
N PRO A 398 5.05 7.19 -13.65
CA PRO A 398 3.62 6.91 -13.72
C PRO A 398 3.26 6.26 -15.06
N VAL A 399 2.28 5.35 -15.04
CA VAL A 399 1.75 4.74 -16.25
C VAL A 399 0.93 5.79 -16.97
N GLN A 400 1.37 6.25 -18.14
CA GLN A 400 0.66 7.31 -18.87
C GLN A 400 -0.06 6.75 -20.10
N PHE A 401 -1.37 7.01 -20.18
CA PHE A 401 -2.19 6.75 -21.36
C PHE A 401 -2.42 8.07 -22.11
N THR A 402 -2.04 8.18 -23.38
CA THR A 402 -2.29 9.38 -24.21
C THR A 402 -3.09 9.03 -25.47
N GLY A 403 -4.14 9.80 -25.79
CA GLY A 403 -4.88 9.70 -27.06
C GLY A 403 -6.40 9.70 -26.90
N THR A 404 -7.12 9.94 -28.00
CA THR A 404 -8.58 9.76 -28.08
C THR A 404 -8.87 8.29 -28.32
N GLN A 405 -9.41 7.58 -27.35
CA GLN A 405 -9.63 6.13 -27.43
C GLN A 405 -11.12 5.81 -27.51
N ALA A 406 -11.46 4.69 -28.16
CA ALA A 406 -12.82 4.17 -28.09
C ALA A 406 -13.03 3.28 -26.84
N GLU A 407 -12.06 2.49 -26.37
CA GLU A 407 -12.30 1.59 -25.22
C GLU A 407 -11.02 1.17 -24.48
N LEU A 408 -10.98 1.35 -23.16
CA LEU A 408 -9.93 0.88 -22.26
C LEU A 408 -10.52 -0.07 -21.20
N ILE A 409 -10.06 -1.31 -21.17
CA ILE A 409 -10.49 -2.35 -20.24
C ILE A 409 -9.28 -2.83 -19.44
N ILE A 410 -9.39 -2.84 -18.11
CA ILE A 410 -8.34 -3.26 -17.18
C ILE A 410 -8.95 -4.27 -16.20
N GLU A 411 -8.44 -5.50 -16.14
CA GLU A 411 -9.03 -6.59 -15.35
C GLU A 411 -7.97 -7.32 -14.49
N ARG A 412 -8.18 -7.45 -13.18
CA ARG A 412 -7.27 -8.20 -12.29
C ARG A 412 -5.81 -7.71 -12.36
N VAL A 413 -5.62 -6.39 -12.50
CA VAL A 413 -4.30 -5.76 -12.58
C VAL A 413 -3.93 -5.08 -11.27
N GLN A 414 -2.68 -5.22 -10.83
CA GLN A 414 -2.13 -4.45 -9.71
C GLN A 414 -1.15 -3.38 -10.22
N PHE A 415 -1.47 -2.09 -10.00
CA PHE A 415 -0.58 -0.96 -10.31
C PHE A 415 0.15 -0.52 -9.05
N LYS A 416 1.49 -0.59 -9.01
CA LYS A 416 2.28 -0.10 -7.86
C LYS A 416 2.48 1.42 -7.87
N ASN A 417 2.43 2.04 -9.04
CA ASN A 417 2.63 3.48 -9.23
C ASN A 417 1.33 4.16 -9.63
N SER A 418 1.40 5.50 -9.72
CA SER A 418 0.28 6.29 -10.24
C SER A 418 0.02 5.97 -11.71
N VAL A 419 -1.25 5.96 -12.08
CA VAL A 419 -1.77 5.81 -13.43
C VAL A 419 -2.32 7.16 -13.85
N SER A 420 -1.79 7.76 -14.90
CA SER A 420 -2.29 9.00 -15.47
C SER A 420 -2.86 8.75 -16.86
N ILE A 421 -4.10 9.18 -17.07
CA ILE A 421 -4.71 9.26 -18.39
C ILE A 421 -4.65 10.72 -18.81
N SER A 422 -4.13 10.98 -19.99
CA SER A 422 -3.94 12.32 -20.52
C SER A 422 -5.28 12.91 -20.96
N PRO A 423 -5.45 14.24 -20.93
CA PRO A 423 -6.67 14.90 -21.37
C PRO A 423 -7.07 14.45 -22.79
N GLY A 424 -8.36 14.21 -23.00
CA GLY A 424 -8.89 13.66 -24.24
C GLY A 424 -10.29 13.09 -24.08
N THR A 425 -10.72 12.29 -25.04
CA THR A 425 -12.01 11.60 -25.04
C THR A 425 -11.81 10.09 -24.94
N LEU A 426 -12.49 9.44 -24.00
CA LEU A 426 -12.53 7.98 -23.83
C LEU A 426 -13.95 7.48 -24.04
N ALA A 427 -14.19 6.61 -25.04
CA ALA A 427 -15.55 6.13 -25.27
C ALA A 427 -15.98 5.02 -24.30
N ASN A 428 -15.11 4.17 -23.75
CA ASN A 428 -15.46 3.23 -22.67
C ASN A 428 -14.24 3.08 -21.76
N PHE A 429 -14.44 3.05 -20.43
CA PHE A 429 -13.38 2.83 -19.47
C PHE A 429 -13.82 1.83 -18.39
N CYS A 430 -13.36 0.59 -18.49
CA CYS A 430 -13.72 -0.50 -17.58
C CYS A 430 -12.52 -0.94 -16.75
N VAL A 431 -12.72 -1.06 -15.44
CA VAL A 431 -11.74 -1.50 -14.46
C VAL A 431 -12.41 -2.56 -13.57
N GLN A 432 -11.88 -3.78 -13.56
CA GLN A 432 -12.46 -4.89 -12.80
C GLN A 432 -11.41 -5.56 -11.92
N GLU A 433 -11.74 -5.77 -10.64
CA GLU A 433 -10.89 -6.47 -9.67
C GLU A 433 -9.43 -5.98 -9.62
N CYS A 434 -9.21 -4.68 -9.85
CA CYS A 434 -7.89 -4.07 -9.89
C CYS A 434 -7.48 -3.49 -8.54
N CYS A 435 -6.17 -3.40 -8.32
CA CYS A 435 -5.58 -2.76 -7.14
C CYS A 435 -4.59 -1.66 -7.57
N PHE A 436 -4.88 -0.40 -7.24
CA PHE A 436 -4.04 0.75 -7.55
C PHE A 436 -3.34 1.23 -6.29
N CYS A 437 -2.06 0.95 -6.14
CA CYS A 437 -1.24 1.43 -5.02
C CYS A 437 -0.90 2.92 -5.12
N GLY A 438 -0.79 3.46 -6.34
CA GLY A 438 -0.58 4.88 -6.61
C GLY A 438 -1.86 5.61 -7.05
N ASP A 439 -1.72 6.88 -7.42
CA ASP A 439 -2.85 7.74 -7.78
C ASP A 439 -3.43 7.39 -9.15
N VAL A 440 -4.75 7.48 -9.33
CA VAL A 440 -5.42 7.36 -10.64
C VAL A 440 -5.84 8.76 -11.08
N ILE A 441 -5.09 9.34 -12.02
CA ILE A 441 -5.26 10.71 -12.50
C ILE A 441 -5.90 10.67 -13.89
N ALA A 442 -7.17 11.04 -13.98
CA ALA A 442 -7.97 11.10 -15.20
C ALA A 442 -8.65 12.48 -15.34
N LYS A 443 -7.85 13.52 -15.09
CA LYS A 443 -8.25 14.91 -15.07
C LYS A 443 -8.50 15.44 -16.49
N ASP A 444 -9.53 16.27 -16.65
CA ASP A 444 -9.89 16.91 -17.93
C ASP A 444 -10.14 15.91 -19.08
N ILE A 445 -10.72 14.74 -18.75
CA ILE A 445 -11.09 13.70 -19.73
C ILE A 445 -12.61 13.69 -19.95
N GLN A 446 -13.05 13.72 -21.20
CA GLN A 446 -14.44 13.47 -21.57
C GLN A 446 -14.69 11.97 -21.68
N PHE A 447 -15.64 11.43 -20.92
CA PHE A 447 -16.03 10.02 -21.01
C PHE A 447 -17.30 9.90 -21.85
N ASP A 448 -17.16 9.50 -23.11
CA ASP A 448 -18.27 9.47 -24.07
C ASP A 448 -19.15 8.22 -23.99
N GLY A 449 -18.69 7.18 -23.31
CA GLY A 449 -19.51 6.02 -23.00
C GLY A 449 -19.33 5.54 -21.57
N GLU A 450 -19.36 4.23 -21.37
CA GLU A 450 -19.54 3.69 -20.02
C GLU A 450 -18.23 3.70 -19.23
N VAL A 451 -18.31 4.14 -17.97
CA VAL A 451 -17.22 4.05 -17.01
C VAL A 451 -17.59 3.03 -15.96
N CYS A 452 -16.84 1.95 -15.84
CA CYS A 452 -17.25 0.75 -15.11
C CYS A 452 -16.11 0.23 -14.23
N PHE A 453 -16.10 0.64 -12.97
CA PHE A 453 -15.29 0.12 -11.88
C PHE A 453 -16.03 -0.99 -11.12
N LYS A 454 -16.37 -2.09 -11.78
CA LYS A 454 -17.09 -3.19 -11.14
C LYS A 454 -16.14 -4.10 -10.36
N GLY A 455 -16.34 -4.18 -9.05
CA GLY A 455 -15.79 -5.30 -8.28
C GLY A 455 -16.56 -6.58 -8.64
N GLY A 456 -15.87 -7.59 -9.14
CA GLY A 456 -16.43 -8.92 -9.35
C GLY A 456 -16.62 -9.63 -8.00
N ASP A 457 -15.90 -10.72 -7.78
CA ASP A 457 -15.84 -11.36 -6.46
C ASP A 457 -15.00 -10.53 -5.47
N LYS A 458 -14.05 -9.76 -6.01
CA LYS A 458 -13.19 -8.85 -5.24
C LYS A 458 -13.51 -7.40 -5.56
N PRO A 459 -13.54 -6.51 -4.55
CA PRO A 459 -13.69 -5.09 -4.77
C PRO A 459 -12.49 -4.52 -5.54
N ASN A 460 -12.72 -3.48 -6.35
CA ASN A 460 -11.61 -2.64 -6.82
C ASN A 460 -11.04 -1.88 -5.62
N VAL A 461 -9.71 -1.86 -5.49
CA VAL A 461 -9.04 -1.19 -4.37
C VAL A 461 -8.13 -0.08 -4.90
N ILE A 462 -8.36 1.15 -4.46
CA ILE A 462 -7.55 2.31 -4.86
C ILE A 462 -6.91 2.90 -3.60
N HIS A 463 -5.63 2.61 -3.40
CA HIS A 463 -4.83 3.11 -2.28
C HIS A 463 -4.42 4.58 -2.45
N GLY A 464 -4.05 4.97 -3.68
CA GLY A 464 -3.74 6.36 -4.01
C GLY A 464 -4.98 7.23 -4.14
N GLY A 465 -4.77 8.51 -4.42
CA GLY A 465 -5.84 9.44 -4.77
C GLY A 465 -6.45 9.12 -6.13
N VAL A 466 -7.70 9.49 -6.34
CA VAL A 466 -8.39 9.45 -7.63
C VAL A 466 -8.71 10.87 -8.03
N ASP A 467 -8.23 11.31 -9.18
CA ASP A 467 -8.53 12.65 -9.71
C ASP A 467 -9.29 12.52 -11.03
N PHE A 468 -10.61 12.56 -10.94
CA PHE A 468 -11.51 12.76 -12.07
C PHE A 468 -11.99 14.21 -12.14
N SER A 469 -11.28 15.20 -11.58
CA SER A 469 -11.74 16.59 -11.62
C SER A 469 -11.70 17.18 -13.04
N SER A 470 -12.37 18.32 -13.20
CA SER A 470 -12.21 19.22 -14.33
C SER A 470 -11.63 20.56 -13.84
N ALA A 471 -10.61 21.05 -14.54
CA ALA A 471 -10.04 22.38 -14.31
C ALA A 471 -10.95 23.51 -14.79
N THR A 472 -11.84 23.25 -15.75
CA THR A 472 -12.79 24.24 -16.27
C THR A 472 -14.16 24.07 -15.63
N LEU A 473 -14.87 25.20 -15.50
CA LEU A 473 -16.29 25.23 -15.15
C LEU A 473 -17.20 24.87 -16.34
N ASP A 474 -16.62 24.66 -17.53
CA ASP A 474 -17.34 24.16 -18.71
C ASP A 474 -17.63 22.66 -18.53
N GLN A 475 -18.67 22.40 -17.76
CA GLN A 475 -19.11 21.05 -17.41
C GLN A 475 -19.60 20.24 -18.61
N ASP A 476 -20.01 20.91 -19.69
CA ASP A 476 -20.50 20.21 -20.89
C ASP A 476 -19.35 19.60 -21.70
N LYS A 477 -18.13 20.14 -21.57
CA LYS A 477 -16.92 19.59 -22.17
C LYS A 477 -16.42 18.34 -21.45
N TYR A 478 -16.42 18.36 -20.11
CA TYR A 478 -15.80 17.31 -19.30
C TYR A 478 -16.85 16.50 -18.51
N ARG A 479 -17.71 15.79 -19.23
CA ARG A 479 -18.83 15.02 -18.68
C ARG A 479 -18.62 13.51 -18.74
N PHE A 480 -19.36 12.81 -17.88
CA PHE A 480 -19.64 11.39 -18.04
C PHE A 480 -20.94 11.25 -18.84
N SER A 481 -20.82 10.96 -20.14
CA SER A 481 -21.94 10.97 -21.08
C SER A 481 -22.92 9.79 -20.89
N LYS A 482 -22.44 8.64 -20.40
CA LYS A 482 -23.27 7.44 -20.15
C LYS A 482 -23.18 6.97 -18.70
N ARG A 483 -23.57 5.72 -18.44
CA ARG A 483 -23.57 5.09 -17.12
C ARG A 483 -22.18 5.09 -16.52
N VAL A 484 -22.11 5.43 -15.23
CA VAL A 484 -20.91 5.34 -14.40
C VAL A 484 -21.19 4.37 -13.26
N ASP A 485 -20.31 3.40 -13.06
CA ASP A 485 -20.51 2.35 -12.07
C ASP A 485 -19.24 2.18 -11.23
N PHE A 486 -19.27 2.57 -9.96
CA PHE A 486 -18.19 2.37 -9.01
C PHE A 486 -18.52 1.27 -7.99
N GLU A 487 -19.56 0.46 -8.22
CA GLU A 487 -20.07 -0.49 -7.24
C GLU A 487 -18.97 -1.34 -6.59
N LYS A 488 -18.98 -1.41 -5.25
CA LYS A 488 -18.00 -2.12 -4.41
C LYS A 488 -16.56 -1.60 -4.50
N THR A 489 -16.30 -0.40 -5.01
CA THR A 489 -14.93 0.16 -5.02
C THR A 489 -14.53 0.72 -3.66
N GLN A 490 -13.31 0.45 -3.22
CA GLN A 490 -12.72 0.98 -1.99
C GLN A 490 -11.71 2.08 -2.32
N PHE A 491 -12.00 3.31 -1.88
CA PHE A 491 -11.16 4.49 -2.05
C PHE A 491 -10.45 4.81 -0.74
N PHE A 492 -9.17 4.47 -0.64
CA PHE A 492 -8.34 4.80 0.52
C PHE A 492 -7.76 6.22 0.43
N GLY A 493 -7.37 6.64 -0.78
CA GLY A 493 -6.93 8.02 -1.05
C GLY A 493 -8.09 9.00 -1.22
N ASP A 494 -7.74 10.24 -1.54
CA ASP A 494 -8.73 11.30 -1.79
C ASP A 494 -9.35 11.08 -3.18
N ALA A 495 -10.68 11.05 -3.29
CA ALA A 495 -11.39 10.91 -4.56
C ALA A 495 -11.98 12.26 -4.98
N ASP A 496 -11.58 12.81 -6.12
CA ASP A 496 -12.00 14.10 -6.63
C ASP A 496 -12.83 13.96 -7.91
N PHE A 497 -14.07 14.43 -7.85
CA PHE A 497 -15.04 14.49 -8.94
C PHE A 497 -15.52 15.94 -9.18
N SER A 498 -14.74 16.93 -8.75
CA SER A 498 -15.13 18.34 -8.82
C SER A 498 -15.30 18.84 -10.26
N ASN A 499 -16.26 19.75 -10.44
CA ASN A 499 -16.65 20.35 -11.72
C ASN A 499 -17.04 19.33 -12.81
N ARG A 500 -17.55 18.15 -12.43
CA ARG A 500 -18.00 17.12 -13.36
C ARG A 500 -19.50 17.04 -13.48
N LYS A 501 -19.98 16.81 -14.69
CA LYS A 501 -21.39 16.52 -14.96
C LYS A 501 -21.58 15.04 -15.29
N PHE A 502 -22.40 14.39 -14.49
CA PHE A 502 -22.79 13.00 -14.67
C PHE A 502 -24.12 12.99 -15.42
N ASN A 503 -24.08 12.80 -16.74
CA ASN A 503 -25.28 12.79 -17.57
C ASN A 503 -26.01 11.45 -17.55
N GLY A 504 -25.31 10.36 -17.23
CA GLY A 504 -25.91 9.04 -17.08
C GLY A 504 -26.06 8.61 -15.63
N ARG A 505 -26.78 7.50 -15.42
CA ARG A 505 -26.92 6.86 -14.11
C ARG A 505 -25.55 6.57 -13.49
N THR A 506 -25.35 7.01 -12.26
CA THR A 506 -24.10 6.83 -11.51
C THR A 506 -24.34 5.96 -10.27
N SER A 507 -23.61 4.86 -10.12
CA SER A 507 -23.68 4.01 -8.94
C SER A 507 -22.42 4.15 -8.09
N PHE A 508 -22.58 4.49 -6.82
CA PHE A 508 -21.57 4.35 -5.76
C PHE A 508 -22.03 3.33 -4.71
N ASP A 509 -22.89 2.38 -5.12
CA ASP A 509 -23.45 1.40 -4.21
C ASP A 509 -22.34 0.51 -3.62
N LEU A 510 -22.41 0.25 -2.32
CA LEU A 510 -21.42 -0.56 -1.59
C LEU A 510 -19.97 -0.03 -1.67
N CYS A 511 -19.76 1.23 -2.07
CA CYS A 511 -18.43 1.84 -2.04
C CYS A 511 -17.98 2.12 -0.61
N THR A 512 -16.67 2.04 -0.36
CA THR A 512 -16.07 2.48 0.91
C THR A 512 -15.13 3.65 0.65
N PHE A 513 -15.43 4.81 1.21
CA PHE A 513 -14.62 6.02 1.12
C PHE A 513 -13.88 6.26 2.45
N HIS A 514 -12.58 6.01 2.51
CA HIS A 514 -11.77 6.33 3.70
C HIS A 514 -11.39 7.82 3.77
N SER A 515 -11.48 8.53 2.65
CA SER A 515 -11.40 9.98 2.56
C SER A 515 -12.67 10.52 1.92
N VAL A 516 -13.13 11.71 2.31
CA VAL A 516 -14.40 12.23 1.78
C VAL A 516 -14.25 12.61 0.32
N PRO A 517 -15.10 12.07 -0.57
CA PRO A 517 -15.01 12.38 -1.99
C PRO A 517 -15.41 13.85 -2.24
N ASN A 518 -14.65 14.54 -3.08
CA ASN A 518 -14.90 15.93 -3.44
C ASN A 518 -15.83 16.01 -4.65
N PHE A 519 -17.05 16.50 -4.44
CA PHE A 519 -18.04 16.75 -5.50
C PHE A 519 -18.28 18.24 -5.75
N HIS A 520 -17.35 19.11 -5.35
CA HIS A 520 -17.54 20.56 -5.48
C HIS A 520 -17.80 20.95 -6.94
N GLY A 521 -18.93 21.63 -7.19
CA GLY A 521 -19.32 22.04 -8.54
C GLY A 521 -19.73 20.87 -9.46
N ALA A 522 -19.94 19.67 -8.93
CA ALA A 522 -20.41 18.54 -9.74
C ALA A 522 -21.95 18.56 -9.92
N GLU A 523 -22.43 18.19 -11.10
CA GLU A 523 -23.85 17.94 -11.40
C GLU A 523 -24.11 16.44 -11.46
N LEU A 524 -24.78 15.90 -10.45
CA LEU A 524 -25.11 14.47 -10.38
C LEU A 524 -26.41 14.15 -11.16
N HIS A 525 -26.44 13.02 -11.85
CA HIS A 525 -27.66 12.49 -12.48
C HIS A 525 -28.73 12.16 -11.43
N GLN A 526 -30.01 12.23 -11.83
CA GLN A 526 -31.15 11.92 -10.93
C GLN A 526 -31.15 10.49 -10.39
N ASP A 527 -30.64 9.54 -11.18
CA ASP A 527 -30.48 8.13 -10.78
C ASP A 527 -29.14 7.86 -10.08
N THR A 528 -28.48 8.88 -9.53
CA THR A 528 -27.24 8.67 -8.76
C THR A 528 -27.56 7.97 -7.45
N SER A 529 -26.88 6.87 -7.14
CA SER A 529 -27.13 6.07 -5.95
C SER A 529 -25.87 5.92 -5.08
N PHE A 530 -26.04 6.06 -3.76
CA PHE A 530 -25.02 5.79 -2.74
C PHE A 530 -25.51 4.71 -1.76
N ARG A 531 -26.25 3.70 -2.25
CA ARG A 531 -26.88 2.71 -1.39
C ARG A 531 -25.81 1.88 -0.70
N ALA A 532 -25.87 1.87 0.63
CA ALA A 532 -24.89 1.18 1.47
C ALA A 532 -23.43 1.60 1.21
N ALA A 533 -23.22 2.83 0.72
CA ALA A 533 -21.89 3.43 0.69
C ALA A 533 -21.44 3.79 2.13
N GLU A 534 -20.20 3.48 2.46
CA GLU A 534 -19.59 3.77 3.76
C GLU A 534 -18.60 4.94 3.64
N PHE A 535 -18.63 5.85 4.61
CA PHE A 535 -17.75 7.03 4.66
C PHE A 535 -16.91 7.00 5.94
N ASN A 536 -15.72 6.41 5.87
CA ASN A 536 -14.80 6.17 6.99
C ASN A 536 -13.78 7.32 7.21
N TRP A 537 -14.18 8.55 6.91
CA TRP A 537 -13.33 9.74 7.00
C TRP A 537 -12.83 10.06 8.42
N LYS A 538 -13.50 9.53 9.45
CA LYS A 538 -13.13 9.73 10.85
C LYS A 538 -11.82 9.03 11.21
N GLU A 539 -11.55 7.86 10.64
CA GLU A 539 -10.32 7.10 10.95
C GLU A 539 -9.06 7.91 10.62
N LYS A 540 -9.09 8.65 9.50
CA LYS A 540 -7.98 9.53 9.07
C LYS A 540 -7.76 10.72 10.02
N LEU A 541 -8.82 11.19 10.70
CA LEU A 541 -8.75 12.30 11.65
C LEU A 541 -8.37 11.86 13.07
N GLU A 542 -8.84 10.70 13.51
CA GLU A 542 -8.63 10.18 14.87
C GLU A 542 -7.18 9.78 15.14
N ILE A 543 -6.39 9.48 14.11
CA ILE A 543 -4.99 9.06 14.26
C ILE A 543 -4.10 10.15 14.88
N HIS A 544 -4.52 11.42 14.98
CA HIS A 544 -3.61 12.49 15.40
C HIS A 544 -4.06 13.40 16.54
N VAL A 545 -5.34 13.44 16.92
CA VAL A 545 -5.77 14.29 18.03
C VAL A 545 -6.17 13.40 19.19
N SER A 546 -5.25 13.14 20.12
CA SER A 546 -5.64 12.64 21.44
C SER A 546 -6.00 13.85 22.31
N PRO A 547 -7.27 14.30 22.39
CA PRO A 547 -7.67 15.42 23.24
C PRO A 547 -7.28 15.21 24.70
N LEU A 548 -7.12 13.95 25.13
CA LEU A 548 -6.62 13.57 26.45
C LEU A 548 -5.16 13.94 26.72
N LYS A 549 -4.29 14.05 25.71
CA LYS A 549 -2.90 14.49 25.90
C LYS A 549 -2.83 16.01 26.05
N VAL A 550 -3.54 16.74 25.20
CA VAL A 550 -3.60 18.22 25.28
C VAL A 550 -4.33 18.67 26.56
N ALA A 551 -5.43 18.01 26.95
CA ALA A 551 -6.11 18.31 28.22
C ALA A 551 -5.28 17.92 29.46
N LYS A 552 -4.43 16.88 29.38
CA LYS A 552 -3.46 16.56 30.45
C LYS A 552 -2.34 17.62 30.53
N GLN A 553 -1.93 18.18 29.40
CA GLN A 553 -0.90 19.22 29.33
C GLN A 553 -1.44 20.58 29.78
N PHE A 554 -2.67 20.95 29.38
CA PHE A 554 -3.39 22.11 29.94
C PHE A 554 -3.74 21.96 31.43
N ARG A 555 -3.92 20.73 31.94
CA ARG A 555 -4.09 20.50 33.40
C ARG A 555 -2.83 20.80 34.22
N ALA A 556 -1.65 20.82 33.61
CA ALA A 556 -0.42 21.21 34.30
C ALA A 556 -0.32 22.74 34.44
N ASP A 557 -0.73 23.49 33.41
CA ASP A 557 -0.63 24.97 33.38
C ASP A 557 -1.89 25.69 33.92
N GLY A 558 -3.07 25.09 33.82
CA GLY A 558 -4.36 25.67 34.27
C GLY A 558 -4.59 25.73 35.79
N ARG A 559 -3.57 25.43 36.62
CA ARG A 559 -3.65 25.54 38.08
C ARG A 559 -3.83 26.98 38.59
N LEU A 560 -3.53 27.99 37.76
CA LEU A 560 -3.68 29.41 38.14
C LEU A 560 -5.10 29.97 37.92
N GLU A 561 -5.84 29.54 36.88
CA GLU A 561 -7.18 30.08 36.61
C GLU A 561 -8.27 29.54 37.54
N LEU A 562 -8.11 28.31 38.05
CA LEU A 562 -9.11 27.70 38.93
C LEU A 562 -9.22 28.42 40.29
N GLU A 563 -8.13 29.00 40.79
CA GLU A 563 -8.16 29.78 42.05
C GLU A 563 -8.80 31.17 41.86
N MET A 564 -8.65 31.78 40.69
CA MET A 564 -9.35 33.03 40.34
C MET A 564 -10.86 32.84 40.11
N TRP A 565 -11.24 31.71 39.54
CA TRP A 565 -12.66 31.37 39.38
C TRP A 565 -13.31 31.04 40.74
N LYS A 566 -12.62 30.30 41.61
CA LYS A 566 -13.10 30.00 42.98
C LYS A 566 -13.32 31.25 43.81
N SER A 567 -12.43 32.24 43.75
CA SER A 567 -12.59 33.50 44.48
C SER A 567 -13.74 34.34 43.92
N SER A 568 -13.96 34.33 42.61
CA SER A 568 -15.06 35.06 41.96
C SER A 568 -16.44 34.42 42.20
N VAL A 569 -16.54 33.09 42.23
CA VAL A 569 -17.80 32.38 42.48
C VAL A 569 -18.20 32.46 43.96
N ARG A 570 -17.22 32.37 44.87
CA ARG A 570 -17.44 32.49 46.32
C ARG A 570 -17.91 33.89 46.72
N ALA A 571 -17.60 34.92 45.94
CA ALA A 571 -18.00 36.30 46.19
C ALA A 571 -19.38 36.68 45.63
N LYS A 572 -19.98 35.90 44.71
CA LYS A 572 -21.16 36.35 43.95
C LYS A 572 -22.44 35.53 44.12
N LEU A 573 -22.40 34.29 44.62
CA LEU A 573 -23.54 33.37 44.41
C LEU A 573 -24.31 32.87 45.64
N TRP A 574 -23.91 33.08 46.90
CA TRP A 574 -24.79 32.69 48.03
C TRP A 574 -24.39 33.29 49.40
N PRO A 575 -25.26 34.04 50.09
CA PRO A 575 -25.11 34.36 51.51
C PRO A 575 -26.00 33.41 52.33
N GLY A 576 -25.52 32.20 52.59
CA GLY A 576 -26.24 31.20 53.40
C GLY A 576 -25.25 30.32 54.18
N PRO A 577 -25.68 29.74 55.31
CA PRO A 577 -24.78 29.12 56.28
C PRO A 577 -24.00 27.95 55.66
N ALA A 578 -22.68 28.02 55.78
CA ALA A 578 -21.68 27.20 55.07
C ALA A 578 -21.70 25.69 55.38
N THR A 579 -22.63 25.20 56.20
CA THR A 579 -22.50 23.88 56.86
C THR A 579 -22.83 22.68 55.98
N ILE A 580 -23.58 22.85 54.89
CA ILE A 580 -23.95 21.73 54.00
C ILE A 580 -22.90 21.54 52.90
N LEU A 581 -22.45 22.61 52.26
CA LEU A 581 -21.49 22.50 51.15
C LEU A 581 -20.08 22.07 51.63
N ASP A 582 -19.68 22.49 52.83
CA ASP A 582 -18.40 22.10 53.42
C ASP A 582 -18.37 20.60 53.77
N ARG A 583 -19.48 20.04 54.28
CA ARG A 583 -19.62 18.58 54.51
C ARG A 583 -19.51 17.74 53.22
N TRP A 584 -19.94 18.30 52.09
CA TRP A 584 -19.89 17.64 50.79
C TRP A 584 -18.50 17.68 50.14
N LEU A 585 -17.71 18.73 50.37
CA LEU A 585 -16.42 18.94 49.69
C LEU A 585 -15.21 18.43 50.49
N GLU A 586 -15.30 18.35 51.81
CA GLU A 586 -14.18 17.98 52.68
C GLU A 586 -13.58 16.58 52.39
N PRO A 587 -14.37 15.51 52.10
CA PRO A 587 -13.81 14.20 51.76
C PRO A 587 -13.09 14.18 50.41
N LEU A 588 -13.51 15.02 49.46
CA LEU A 588 -12.90 15.17 48.13
C LEU A 588 -11.63 16.02 48.14
N MET A 589 -11.49 16.93 49.11
CA MET A 589 -10.33 17.81 49.22
C MET A 589 -9.18 17.19 50.03
N ARG A 590 -9.46 16.33 51.01
CA ARG A 590 -8.41 15.66 51.82
C ARG A 590 -7.51 14.71 51.00
N THR A 591 -7.94 14.23 49.84
CA THR A 591 -7.13 13.37 48.96
C THR A 591 -6.18 14.13 48.00
N ARG A 592 -6.13 15.47 48.04
CA ARG A 592 -5.33 16.27 47.06
C ARG A 592 -4.37 17.31 47.64
N LEU A 593 -4.31 17.47 48.97
CA LEU A 593 -3.50 18.51 49.63
C LEU A 593 -2.09 18.06 50.06
N SER A 594 -1.43 17.14 49.33
CA SER A 594 -0.02 16.80 49.56
C SER A 594 0.98 17.39 48.54
N ILE A 595 0.56 18.36 47.70
CA ILE A 595 1.39 18.89 46.59
C ILE A 595 1.68 20.40 46.74
N SER A 596 1.42 21.02 47.90
CA SER A 596 1.76 22.44 48.13
C SER A 596 3.23 22.69 48.49
N ALA A 597 4.01 21.64 48.80
CA ALA A 597 5.41 21.77 49.22
C ALA A 597 6.45 21.88 48.07
N TYR A 598 6.03 21.81 46.80
CA TYR A 598 6.96 21.83 45.65
C TYR A 598 6.98 23.16 44.88
N LYS A 599 6.46 24.25 45.47
CA LYS A 599 6.18 25.51 44.73
C LYS A 599 7.30 26.57 44.81
N HIS A 600 8.44 26.27 45.42
CA HIS A 600 9.52 27.27 45.59
C HIS A 600 10.84 26.97 44.88
N SER A 601 10.94 25.90 44.08
CA SER A 601 12.06 25.71 43.15
C SER A 601 11.53 25.49 41.74
N ILE A 602 12.23 26.06 40.75
CA ILE A 602 11.93 26.06 39.31
C ILE A 602 11.12 27.29 38.85
N VAL A 603 11.77 28.46 38.89
CA VAL A 603 11.59 29.48 37.87
C VAL A 603 12.64 29.18 36.78
N HIS A 604 12.26 28.35 35.80
CA HIS A 604 12.96 28.33 34.52
C HIS A 604 12.13 29.15 33.52
N PRO A 605 12.76 30.01 32.69
CA PRO A 605 12.06 30.67 31.60
C PRO A 605 11.49 29.60 30.66
N VAL A 606 10.16 29.59 30.55
CA VAL A 606 9.40 28.61 29.77
C VAL A 606 9.91 28.60 28.33
N ALA A 607 10.41 27.45 27.92
CA ALA A 607 10.92 27.18 26.61
C ALA A 607 9.82 27.29 25.52
N GLN A 608 9.97 28.36 24.73
CA GLN A 608 9.77 28.47 23.28
C GLN A 608 8.35 28.62 22.68
N PRO A 609 8.03 29.78 22.05
CA PRO A 609 6.81 30.00 21.25
C PRO A 609 6.71 29.13 19.97
N LYS A 610 7.75 28.38 19.60
CA LYS A 610 7.78 27.53 18.39
C LYS A 610 6.80 26.36 18.45
N THR A 611 6.52 25.82 19.64
CA THR A 611 5.60 24.68 19.81
C THR A 611 4.14 25.09 19.65
N PHE A 612 3.76 26.29 20.11
CA PHE A 612 2.41 26.81 19.99
C PHE A 612 2.04 27.15 18.53
N ALA A 613 2.96 27.75 17.78
CA ALA A 613 2.76 28.05 16.36
C ALA A 613 2.56 26.76 15.54
N ALA A 614 3.35 25.71 15.81
CA ALA A 614 3.23 24.42 15.13
C ALA A 614 1.89 23.71 15.44
N GLU A 615 1.43 23.77 16.70
CA GLU A 615 0.14 23.19 17.09
C GLU A 615 -1.03 23.98 16.50
N ASN A 616 -0.99 25.31 16.50
CA ASN A 616 -2.02 26.13 15.84
C ASN A 616 -2.07 25.85 14.32
N ALA A 617 -0.92 25.75 13.66
CA ALA A 617 -0.86 25.38 12.24
C ALA A 617 -1.44 23.98 11.97
N ARG A 618 -1.30 23.06 12.93
CA ARG A 618 -1.92 21.73 12.85
C ARG A 618 -3.43 21.76 13.05
N VAL A 619 -3.92 22.50 14.05
CA VAL A 619 -5.36 22.71 14.28
C VAL A 619 -6.01 23.37 13.06
N ASN A 620 -5.37 24.38 12.47
CA ASN A 620 -5.84 25.04 11.27
C ASN A 620 -5.94 24.08 10.08
N ARG A 621 -4.89 23.27 9.82
CA ARG A 621 -4.95 22.23 8.77
C ARG A 621 -6.07 21.21 8.97
N ASN A 622 -6.32 20.80 10.22
CA ASN A 622 -7.44 19.91 10.54
C ASN A 622 -8.80 20.58 10.30
N ASN A 623 -8.95 21.84 10.68
CA ASN A 623 -10.18 22.61 10.44
C ASN A 623 -10.41 22.85 8.94
N GLU A 624 -9.36 23.11 8.16
CA GLU A 624 -9.43 23.21 6.70
C GLU A 624 -9.86 21.88 6.07
N ALA A 625 -9.29 20.75 6.52
CA ALA A 625 -9.71 19.43 6.09
C ALA A 625 -11.18 19.16 6.41
N LEU A 626 -11.61 19.44 7.65
CA LEU A 626 -13.00 19.33 8.08
C LEU A 626 -13.94 20.25 7.29
N GLY A 627 -13.49 21.44 6.89
CA GLY A 627 -14.27 22.34 6.06
C GLY A 627 -14.36 21.94 4.60
N ARG A 628 -13.39 21.20 4.06
CA ARG A 628 -13.53 20.52 2.77
C ARG A 628 -14.56 19.39 2.87
N ILE A 629 -14.50 18.60 3.94
CA ILE A 629 -15.44 17.51 4.21
C ILE A 629 -16.88 18.05 4.33
N GLU A 630 -17.10 19.11 5.12
CA GLU A 630 -18.41 19.73 5.27
C GLU A 630 -18.98 20.20 3.93
N ARG A 631 -18.16 20.87 3.11
CA ARG A 631 -18.58 21.35 1.78
C ARG A 631 -18.95 20.19 0.85
N ALA A 632 -18.17 19.12 0.86
CA ALA A 632 -18.47 17.93 0.07
C ALA A 632 -19.82 17.30 0.45
N PHE A 633 -20.07 17.09 1.75
CA PHE A 633 -21.35 16.56 2.22
C PHE A 633 -22.53 17.51 1.96
N ARG A 634 -22.31 18.83 2.03
CA ARG A 634 -23.33 19.82 1.65
C ARG A 634 -23.72 19.69 0.18
N THR A 635 -22.75 19.57 -0.73
CA THR A 635 -23.02 19.40 -2.16
C THR A 635 -23.76 18.09 -2.42
N LEU A 636 -23.35 16.98 -1.79
CA LEU A 636 -24.05 15.71 -1.90
C LEU A 636 -25.49 15.77 -1.37
N ARG A 637 -25.71 16.44 -0.23
CA ARG A 637 -27.05 16.66 0.31
C ARG A 637 -27.94 17.42 -0.67
N GLN A 638 -27.47 18.57 -1.17
CA GLN A 638 -28.23 19.39 -2.12
C GLN A 638 -28.56 18.62 -3.40
N ALA A 639 -27.61 17.82 -3.90
CA ALA A 639 -27.85 16.97 -5.06
C ALA A 639 -28.93 15.91 -4.80
N MET A 640 -28.89 15.24 -3.64
CA MET A 640 -29.91 14.23 -3.28
C MET A 640 -31.29 14.85 -3.02
N GLU A 641 -31.35 16.05 -2.43
CA GLU A 641 -32.60 16.80 -2.24
C GLU A 641 -33.25 17.15 -3.59
N LYS A 642 -32.44 17.63 -4.55
CA LYS A 642 -32.90 17.92 -5.93
C LYS A 642 -33.50 16.70 -6.62
N HIS A 643 -33.01 15.51 -6.28
CA HIS A 643 -33.43 14.23 -6.86
C HIS A 643 -34.51 13.50 -6.03
N ASN A 644 -35.08 14.15 -5.02
CA ASN A 644 -36.07 13.57 -4.10
C ASN A 644 -35.58 12.32 -3.33
N ALA A 645 -34.26 12.09 -3.26
CA ALA A 645 -33.65 10.99 -2.52
C ALA A 645 -33.50 11.33 -1.02
N SER A 646 -34.65 11.56 -0.36
CA SER A 646 -34.72 12.11 1.01
C SER A 646 -33.93 11.31 2.06
N ASP A 647 -33.87 9.98 1.94
CA ASP A 647 -33.10 9.12 2.84
C ASP A 647 -31.58 9.36 2.70
N GLN A 648 -31.07 9.47 1.47
CA GLN A 648 -29.65 9.73 1.23
C GLN A 648 -29.28 11.16 1.61
N ALA A 649 -30.15 12.14 1.31
CA ALA A 649 -29.98 13.52 1.75
C ALA A 649 -29.85 13.65 3.27
N ALA A 650 -30.65 12.90 4.04
CA ALA A 650 -30.56 12.88 5.51
C ALA A 650 -29.23 12.30 6.01
N ILE A 651 -28.69 11.26 5.36
CA ILE A 651 -27.37 10.69 5.68
C ILE A 651 -26.27 11.72 5.42
N PHE A 652 -26.31 12.43 4.29
CA PHE A 652 -25.32 13.46 3.98
C PHE A 652 -25.44 14.68 4.90
N HIS A 653 -26.65 15.08 5.28
CA HIS A 653 -26.86 16.13 6.30
C HIS A 653 -26.22 15.76 7.65
N LEU A 654 -26.41 14.52 8.09
CA LEU A 654 -25.80 14.03 9.32
C LEU A 654 -24.27 14.11 9.26
N ASN A 655 -23.67 13.68 8.15
CA ASN A 655 -22.22 13.74 7.97
C ASN A 655 -21.70 15.18 7.83
N GLU A 656 -22.46 16.09 7.20
CA GLU A 656 -22.17 17.53 7.17
C GLU A 656 -22.10 18.11 8.59
N MET A 657 -23.10 17.84 9.43
CA MET A 657 -23.14 18.32 10.81
C MET A 657 -22.01 17.73 11.66
N ARG A 658 -21.70 16.44 11.49
CA ARG A 658 -20.56 15.78 12.16
C ARG A 658 -19.24 16.47 11.83
N ALA A 659 -19.01 16.79 10.55
CA ALA A 659 -17.80 17.47 10.12
C ALA A 659 -17.70 18.89 10.68
N ARG A 660 -18.81 19.62 10.73
CA ARG A 660 -18.90 20.95 11.31
C ARG A 660 -18.61 20.95 12.82
N HIS A 661 -19.20 20.02 13.57
CA HIS A 661 -18.98 19.92 15.02
C HIS A 661 -17.57 19.46 15.40
N ALA A 662 -16.90 18.70 14.53
CA ALA A 662 -15.53 18.25 14.75
C ALA A 662 -14.49 19.39 14.70
N ARG A 663 -14.82 20.58 14.17
CA ARG A 663 -13.88 21.71 14.10
C ARG A 663 -13.57 22.27 15.49
N ILE A 664 -12.29 22.32 15.85
CA ILE A 664 -11.82 22.79 17.16
C ILE A 664 -11.25 24.21 17.02
N GLY A 665 -11.68 25.13 17.89
CA GLY A 665 -11.14 26.50 17.91
C GLY A 665 -11.66 27.45 16.81
N ASP A 666 -12.46 26.97 15.86
CA ASP A 666 -13.14 27.82 14.88
C ASP A 666 -14.19 28.68 15.59
N GLY A 667 -13.96 29.99 15.65
CA GLY A 667 -14.87 30.95 16.29
C GLY A 667 -16.24 31.07 15.62
N SER A 668 -16.39 30.51 14.41
CA SER A 668 -17.68 30.45 13.71
C SER A 668 -18.67 29.46 14.32
N VAL A 669 -18.21 28.47 15.11
CA VAL A 669 -19.08 27.45 15.71
C VAL A 669 -19.30 27.76 17.19
N ALA A 670 -20.52 28.16 17.55
CA ALA A 670 -20.87 28.47 18.93
C ALA A 670 -20.68 27.24 19.85
N ARG A 671 -20.30 27.46 21.12
CA ARG A 671 -20.14 26.35 22.09
C ARG A 671 -21.44 25.55 22.29
N SER A 672 -22.59 26.23 22.26
CA SER A 672 -23.91 25.60 22.32
C SER A 672 -24.15 24.70 21.12
N GLU A 673 -23.71 25.10 19.92
CA GLU A 673 -23.82 24.30 18.70
C GLU A 673 -23.03 22.99 18.82
N LYS A 674 -21.83 23.01 19.41
CA LYS A 674 -21.05 21.80 19.67
C LYS A 674 -21.75 20.85 20.64
N TRP A 675 -22.32 21.38 21.72
CA TRP A 675 -23.05 20.57 22.69
C TRP A 675 -24.32 19.96 22.07
N MET A 676 -25.07 20.76 21.32
CA MET A 676 -26.21 20.30 20.52
C MET A 676 -25.78 19.29 19.46
N GLY A 677 -24.57 19.41 18.93
CA GLY A 677 -23.97 18.47 18.00
C GLY A 677 -23.67 17.12 18.59
N ILE A 678 -23.13 17.07 19.80
CA ILE A 678 -22.95 15.83 20.56
C ILE A 678 -24.32 15.21 20.86
N LEU A 679 -25.28 16.02 21.32
CA LEU A 679 -26.64 15.55 21.56
C LEU A 679 -27.29 15.06 20.27
N TYR A 680 -27.10 15.74 19.15
CA TYR A 680 -27.60 15.36 17.84
C TYR A 680 -26.93 14.08 17.35
N ASP A 681 -25.61 13.92 17.45
CA ASP A 681 -24.93 12.66 17.09
C ASP A 681 -25.41 11.50 17.97
N TRP A 682 -25.60 11.77 19.26
CA TRP A 682 -26.20 10.83 20.18
C TRP A 682 -27.66 10.52 19.81
N MET A 683 -28.38 11.43 19.16
CA MET A 683 -29.77 11.26 18.73
C MET A 683 -29.91 10.72 17.29
N SER A 684 -29.58 11.54 16.30
CA SER A 684 -29.73 11.45 14.83
C SER A 684 -29.61 10.10 14.11
N ASP A 685 -28.92 9.12 14.70
CA ASP A 685 -28.86 7.74 14.20
C ASP A 685 -30.23 7.02 14.14
N TYR A 686 -31.32 7.69 14.53
CA TYR A 686 -32.71 7.19 14.53
C TYR A 686 -33.27 6.88 13.13
N GLY A 687 -32.84 7.61 12.10
CA GLY A 687 -33.31 7.35 10.73
C GLY A 687 -32.90 5.98 10.20
N ALA A 688 -31.75 5.45 10.64
CA ALA A 688 -31.23 4.16 10.19
C ALA A 688 -31.88 2.96 10.88
N SER A 689 -32.46 3.13 12.09
CA SER A 689 -33.09 2.05 12.83
C SER A 689 -34.06 2.57 13.88
N PHE A 690 -35.33 2.19 13.75
CA PHE A 690 -36.40 2.47 14.73
C PHE A 690 -36.17 1.79 16.09
N LEU A 691 -35.28 0.80 16.18
CA LEU A 691 -35.00 0.06 17.42
C LEU A 691 -33.99 0.81 18.32
N LYS A 692 -33.13 1.65 17.74
CA LYS A 692 -32.16 2.45 18.51
C LYS A 692 -32.81 3.41 19.54
N PRO A 693 -33.83 4.22 19.20
CA PRO A 693 -34.51 5.08 20.18
C PRO A 693 -35.24 4.28 21.26
N ILE A 694 -35.88 3.16 20.89
CA ILE A 694 -36.51 2.25 21.87
C ILE A 694 -35.48 1.72 22.86
N ARG A 695 -34.33 1.23 22.38
CA ARG A 695 -33.25 0.77 23.26
C ARG A 695 -32.73 1.89 24.17
N ARG A 696 -32.58 3.11 23.66
CA ARG A 696 -32.17 4.29 24.44
C ARG A 696 -33.22 4.70 25.46
N PHE A 697 -34.50 4.58 25.12
CA PHE A 697 -35.62 4.81 26.03
C PHE A 697 -35.54 3.85 27.22
N PHE A 698 -35.35 2.54 26.98
CA PHE A 698 -35.13 1.58 28.06
C PHE A 698 -33.86 1.86 28.88
N MET A 699 -32.75 2.24 28.25
CA MET A 699 -31.53 2.63 28.99
C MET A 699 -31.76 3.86 29.87
N LEU A 700 -32.48 4.87 29.37
CA LEU A 700 -32.84 6.07 30.12
C LEU A 700 -33.69 5.71 31.35
N MET A 701 -34.65 4.79 31.19
CA MET A 701 -35.47 4.28 32.30
C MET A 701 -34.61 3.64 33.40
N VAL A 702 -33.68 2.75 33.04
CA VAL A 702 -32.79 2.07 34.00
C VAL A 702 -31.86 3.07 34.68
N LEU A 703 -31.27 4.00 33.91
CA LEU A 703 -30.39 5.04 34.45
C LEU A 703 -31.13 5.90 35.48
N MET A 704 -32.32 6.38 35.14
CA MET A 704 -33.11 7.26 36.01
C MET A 704 -33.65 6.51 37.23
N THR A 705 -33.95 5.22 37.10
CA THR A 705 -34.26 4.36 38.26
C THR A 705 -33.12 4.36 39.27
N GLY A 706 -31.86 4.24 38.80
CA GLY A 706 -30.68 4.34 39.66
C GLY A 706 -30.50 5.73 40.28
N VAL A 707 -30.79 6.80 39.53
CA VAL A 707 -30.73 8.18 40.03
C VAL A 707 -31.77 8.42 41.13
N TYR A 708 -33.01 7.96 40.96
CA TYR A 708 -34.04 8.10 41.99
C TYR A 708 -33.75 7.25 43.23
N ALA A 709 -33.23 6.03 43.05
CA ALA A 709 -32.78 5.22 44.17
C ALA A 709 -31.65 5.90 44.96
N LEU A 710 -30.70 6.54 44.27
CA LEU A 710 -29.63 7.31 44.90
C LEU A 710 -30.16 8.54 45.63
N LEU A 711 -31.10 9.30 45.01
CA LEU A 711 -31.72 10.45 45.65
C LEU A 711 -32.49 10.05 46.91
N ALA A 712 -33.24 8.94 46.87
CA ALA A 712 -33.96 8.42 48.01
C ALA A 712 -33.01 7.99 49.14
N TYR A 713 -31.93 7.29 48.78
CA TYR A 713 -30.88 6.92 49.74
C TYR A 713 -30.25 8.16 50.40
N LEU A 714 -29.93 9.19 49.62
CA LEU A 714 -29.37 10.45 50.14
C LEU A 714 -30.37 11.24 51.01
N ALA A 715 -31.66 11.08 50.75
CA ALA A 715 -32.74 11.64 51.57
C ALA A 715 -33.04 10.81 52.83
N GLY A 716 -32.32 9.71 53.08
CA GLY A 716 -32.54 8.84 54.24
C GLY A 716 -33.74 7.91 54.12
N ILE A 717 -34.28 7.72 52.92
CA ILE A 717 -35.42 6.85 52.64
C ILE A 717 -34.89 5.43 52.40
N GLN A 718 -34.91 4.57 53.43
CA GLN A 718 -34.27 3.23 53.37
C GLN A 718 -35.25 2.07 53.09
N ASP A 719 -36.55 2.24 53.34
CA ASP A 719 -37.54 1.15 53.28
C ASP A 719 -38.33 1.06 51.96
N VAL A 720 -37.90 1.80 50.94
CA VAL A 720 -38.63 1.82 49.66
C VAL A 720 -38.20 0.67 48.75
N TYR A 721 -39.19 -0.15 48.37
CA TYR A 721 -39.01 -1.26 47.44
C TYR A 721 -38.51 -0.80 46.06
N ALA A 722 -37.67 -1.61 45.44
CA ALA A 722 -37.16 -1.37 44.08
C ALA A 722 -38.27 -1.08 43.04
N ARG A 723 -39.48 -1.64 43.25
CA ARG A 723 -40.66 -1.40 42.42
C ARG A 723 -41.09 0.06 42.37
N ALA A 724 -40.96 0.81 43.47
CA ALA A 724 -41.32 2.21 43.51
C ALA A 724 -40.41 3.07 42.62
N TYR A 725 -39.09 2.86 42.66
CA TYR A 725 -38.13 3.58 41.81
C TYR A 725 -38.38 3.33 40.32
N VAL A 726 -38.68 2.08 39.96
CA VAL A 726 -39.00 1.69 38.58
C VAL A 726 -40.31 2.32 38.15
N SER A 727 -41.36 2.25 38.99
CA SER A 727 -42.67 2.85 38.71
C SER A 727 -42.57 4.37 38.55
N THR A 728 -41.89 5.08 39.46
CA THR A 728 -41.66 6.53 39.36
C THR A 728 -40.88 6.88 38.08
N SER A 729 -39.87 6.09 37.71
CA SER A 729 -39.15 6.28 36.44
C SER A 729 -40.06 6.11 35.23
N PHE A 730 -40.85 5.05 35.20
CA PHE A 730 -41.78 4.77 34.11
C PHE A 730 -42.86 5.85 33.99
N LEU A 731 -43.44 6.28 35.11
CA LEU A 731 -44.43 7.37 35.17
C LEU A 731 -43.84 8.69 34.64
N ALA A 732 -42.60 9.03 35.01
CA ALA A 732 -41.91 10.21 34.48
C ALA A 732 -41.72 10.17 32.95
N MET A 733 -41.64 8.97 32.37
CA MET A 733 -41.49 8.80 30.92
C MET A 733 -42.82 8.85 30.18
N VAL A 734 -43.86 8.20 30.71
CA VAL A 734 -45.17 8.07 30.06
C VAL A 734 -46.06 9.28 30.30
N ARG A 735 -45.86 9.98 31.41
CA ARG A 735 -46.61 11.19 31.79
C ARG A 735 -45.64 12.36 31.96
N PRO A 736 -45.22 13.00 30.87
CA PRO A 736 -44.34 14.17 30.95
C PRO A 736 -44.91 15.22 31.90
N TRP A 737 -44.05 15.75 32.78
CA TRP A 737 -44.41 16.80 33.74
C TRP A 737 -45.43 16.42 34.81
N PHE A 738 -45.70 15.12 35.06
CA PHE A 738 -46.65 14.71 36.09
C PHE A 738 -46.30 15.26 37.50
N GLN A 739 -45.00 15.46 37.79
CA GLN A 739 -44.50 16.04 39.03
C GLN A 739 -44.89 17.51 39.23
N LEU A 740 -45.24 18.23 38.16
CA LEU A 740 -45.70 19.62 38.25
C LEU A 740 -47.18 19.68 38.61
N ASN A 741 -47.89 18.55 38.61
CA ASN A 741 -49.30 18.52 38.96
C ASN A 741 -49.45 18.63 40.50
N PRO A 742 -50.04 19.72 41.02
CA PRO A 742 -50.21 19.93 42.46
C PRO A 742 -51.13 18.90 43.13
N SER A 743 -51.87 18.10 42.37
CA SER A 743 -52.65 17.00 42.93
C SER A 743 -51.78 15.92 43.60
N PHE A 744 -50.51 15.77 43.21
CA PHE A 744 -49.61 14.78 43.83
C PHE A 744 -48.95 15.26 45.13
N SER A 745 -48.92 16.56 45.39
CA SER A 745 -48.46 17.08 46.68
C SER A 745 -49.53 17.02 47.78
N ARG A 746 -50.77 16.67 47.43
CA ARG A 746 -51.94 16.64 48.31
C ARG A 746 -52.59 15.27 48.45
N VAL A 747 -51.84 14.19 48.23
CA VAL A 747 -52.37 12.84 48.53
C VAL A 747 -52.39 12.66 50.04
N ASP A 748 -53.48 13.10 50.66
CA ASP A 748 -53.84 12.69 52.00
C ASP A 748 -54.06 11.17 51.99
N ILE A 749 -53.42 10.51 52.94
CA ILE A 749 -53.28 9.06 53.11
C ILE A 749 -54.63 8.35 52.84
N VAL A 750 -54.76 7.69 51.68
CA VAL A 750 -55.83 6.73 51.39
C VAL A 750 -55.22 5.34 51.53
N ASP A 751 -55.83 4.46 52.33
CA ASP A 751 -55.27 3.23 52.92
C ASP A 751 -54.74 2.13 51.95
N GLU A 752 -54.68 2.39 50.65
CA GLU A 752 -54.13 1.48 49.64
C GLU A 752 -53.14 2.24 48.75
N VAL A 753 -52.08 2.78 49.37
CA VAL A 753 -51.13 3.68 48.71
C VAL A 753 -50.21 2.90 47.76
N ASP A 754 -50.26 3.26 46.47
CA ASP A 754 -49.25 2.89 45.49
C ASP A 754 -47.87 3.35 45.99
N THR A 755 -46.96 2.41 46.28
CA THR A 755 -45.60 2.70 46.82
C THR A 755 -44.80 3.76 46.04
N SER A 756 -45.14 4.04 44.77
CA SER A 756 -44.54 5.13 44.00
C SER A 756 -45.01 6.53 44.41
N SER A 757 -46.28 6.74 44.76
CA SER A 757 -46.77 8.06 45.16
C SER A 757 -46.19 8.50 46.50
N GLU A 758 -46.02 7.55 47.43
CA GLU A 758 -45.36 7.79 48.71
C GLU A 758 -43.90 8.21 48.50
N LEU A 759 -43.15 7.47 47.68
CA LEU A 759 -41.78 7.83 47.32
C LEU A 759 -41.69 9.24 46.69
N ILE A 760 -42.59 9.59 45.78
CA ILE A 760 -42.62 10.91 45.14
C ILE A 760 -42.88 12.01 46.19
N ALA A 761 -43.84 11.80 47.09
CA ALA A 761 -44.14 12.74 48.15
C ALA A 761 -42.95 12.94 49.11
N SER A 762 -42.28 11.86 49.51
CA SER A 762 -41.07 11.91 50.34
C SER A 762 -39.93 12.64 49.64
N LEU A 763 -39.68 12.37 48.35
CA LEU A 763 -38.63 13.05 47.58
C LEU A 763 -38.93 14.53 47.36
N LEU A 764 -40.19 14.90 47.14
CA LEU A 764 -40.62 16.29 47.05
C LEU A 764 -40.45 17.02 48.38
N ARG A 765 -40.67 16.36 49.51
CA ARG A 765 -40.49 16.98 50.84
C ARG A 765 -39.03 17.22 51.19
N GLU A 766 -38.17 16.24 50.94
CA GLU A 766 -36.78 16.27 51.42
C GLU A 766 -35.81 16.91 50.41
N VAL A 767 -36.08 16.81 49.10
CA VAL A 767 -35.15 17.24 48.04
C VAL A 767 -35.86 17.94 46.87
N GLU A 768 -36.90 18.72 47.18
CA GLU A 768 -37.83 19.35 46.21
C GLU A 768 -37.15 19.92 44.94
N PRO A 769 -36.19 20.88 45.03
CA PRO A 769 -35.69 21.53 43.83
C PRO A 769 -34.88 20.60 42.94
N CYS A 770 -34.11 19.67 43.53
CA CYS A 770 -33.29 18.73 42.77
C CYS A 770 -34.17 17.66 42.11
N PHE A 771 -35.13 17.12 42.85
CA PHE A 771 -36.07 16.13 42.31
C PHE A 771 -36.90 16.73 41.18
N LEU A 772 -37.43 17.94 41.33
CA LEU A 772 -38.22 18.62 40.30
C LEU A 772 -37.40 18.88 39.03
N ALA A 773 -36.15 19.34 39.18
CA ALA A 773 -35.26 19.58 38.04
C ALA A 773 -34.91 18.28 37.30
N ILE A 774 -34.55 17.22 38.03
CA ILE A 774 -34.16 15.92 37.46
C ILE A 774 -35.35 15.23 36.79
N SER A 775 -36.52 15.19 37.43
CA SER A 775 -37.73 14.59 36.87
C SER A 775 -38.26 15.35 35.65
N THR A 776 -38.13 16.68 35.63
CA THR A 776 -38.49 17.50 34.45
C THR A 776 -37.53 17.25 33.30
N PHE A 777 -36.23 17.17 33.57
CA PHE A 777 -35.24 16.82 32.56
C PHE A 777 -35.45 15.40 32.02
N HIS A 778 -35.76 14.44 32.89
CA HIS A 778 -36.09 13.07 32.51
C HIS A 778 -37.34 13.01 31.61
N SER A 779 -38.43 13.70 32.01
CA SER A 779 -39.66 13.81 31.23
C SER A 779 -39.41 14.39 29.83
N LEU A 780 -38.60 15.45 29.75
CA LEU A 780 -38.25 16.10 28.49
C LEU A 780 -37.47 15.16 27.57
N LEU A 781 -36.45 14.46 28.10
CA LEU A 781 -35.68 13.47 27.34
C LEU A 781 -36.56 12.31 26.86
N ALA A 782 -37.46 11.82 27.71
CA ALA A 782 -38.39 10.75 27.35
C ALA A 782 -39.34 11.20 26.22
N ALA A 783 -39.91 12.40 26.32
CA ALA A 783 -40.78 12.98 25.29
C ALA A 783 -40.04 13.13 23.95
N ILE A 784 -38.78 13.61 23.97
CA ILE A 784 -37.92 13.68 22.77
C ILE A 784 -37.70 12.29 22.18
N LEU A 785 -37.39 11.27 22.99
CA LEU A 785 -37.17 9.90 22.50
C LEU A 785 -38.43 9.25 21.93
N ILE A 786 -39.59 9.46 22.55
CA ILE A 786 -40.89 9.01 22.02
C ILE A 786 -41.16 9.70 20.68
N PHE A 787 -41.02 11.02 20.61
CA PHE A 787 -41.19 11.79 19.37
C PHE A 787 -40.27 11.27 18.26
N LEU A 788 -39.00 11.01 18.56
CA LEU A 788 -38.04 10.47 17.59
C LEU A 788 -38.35 9.03 17.19
N THR A 789 -38.91 8.23 18.10
CA THR A 789 -39.41 6.88 17.78
C THR A 789 -40.58 6.96 16.81
N LEU A 790 -41.56 7.84 17.07
CA LEU A 790 -42.71 8.05 16.19
C LEU A 790 -42.29 8.58 14.81
N LEU A 791 -41.33 9.50 14.76
CA LEU A 791 -40.78 10.02 13.51
C LEU A 791 -40.05 8.94 12.70
N ALA A 792 -39.30 8.06 13.38
CA ALA A 792 -38.65 6.91 12.74
C ALA A 792 -39.68 5.89 12.21
N ILE A 793 -40.75 5.62 12.95
CA ILE A 793 -41.86 4.76 12.52
C ILE A 793 -42.54 5.38 11.29
N ARG A 794 -42.92 6.66 11.36
CA ARG A 794 -43.57 7.37 10.25
C ARG A 794 -42.73 7.29 8.97
N ARG A 795 -41.43 7.57 9.06
CA ARG A 795 -40.51 7.49 7.91
C ARG A 795 -40.40 6.09 7.36
N LYS A 796 -40.23 5.08 8.22
CA LYS A 796 -40.04 3.69 7.80
C LYS A 796 -41.28 3.10 7.11
N PHE A 797 -42.48 3.47 7.56
CA PHE A 797 -43.74 2.96 7.01
C PHE A 797 -44.37 3.88 5.95
N GLN A 798 -43.73 5.00 5.61
CA GLN A 798 -44.26 6.00 4.68
C GLN A 798 -45.72 6.38 5.00
N LEU A 799 -46.06 6.47 6.29
CA LEU A 799 -47.39 6.88 6.71
C LEU A 799 -47.58 8.35 6.33
N SER A 800 -48.37 8.57 5.27
CA SER A 800 -48.71 9.87 4.71
C SER A 800 -49.47 10.72 5.74
#